data_AF-A0A7C5W0N9-F1
#
_entry.id   AF-A0A7C5W0N9-F1
#
_cell.length_a   1.000
_cell.length_b   1.000
_cell.length_c   1.000
_cell.angle_alpha   90.00
_cell.angle_beta   90.00
_cell.angle_gamma   90.00
#
_symmetry.space_group_name_H-M   'P 1'
#
loop_
_entity.id
_entity.type
_entity.pdbx_description
1 polymer ?
#
loop_
_entity_poly.entity_id
_entity_poly.type
_entity_poly.pdbx_seq_one_letter_code
_entity_poly.pdbx_strand_id
1 'polypeptide(L)'
;MDIGRGRDRGLARQSRRVFNYQKITLYKMVWIVYKITYLSSAVKLRLYVIFFTFFIPFFVWAEPNRVSVVIDNNYPPYSFVNEKGVLEGISIDYWREWEKKTGVRVDITGTDWIDAQKRMEAGEFDVIDTMFYTEERSKKYDFSKPYARIDVVIFFDKEISGITDVKSLQGIGVGVKSGDADIDFLHKNGVEYLVEFKNYEDIIIAAKERRIRIFVIDRPPGIYFLLKHNLGDEFRYSEPLYYGEFHRAVKKGNKDLLSLIETGFDRMDESEKRSIEERWLGRNIRNRSLNGYLRVLLLVVIILSVILVGVYIWVISLRRAVERRVEELRIEKERSERIARELIESEKRFANLYQNILDIIFTIRLDGKMLNLNPKGLEQIGYSEEDLEKLYIQDIIPESEKPRLAEAIRKRLEGDNSPFVFTIISKKGERFIVETRGAILNKDGKPYAIQGIARDITLQKKMEEQLLESQKLESIGLLAGGIAHDFNNILMSIINYIEFIKKDYGNKDAFFSDIQHLRDSAERAAKLVQQLLGFSRKQMILPSPLDIDELVSRFANSVLKFLGENIKIELSLTPDRPYIYADRSQVEQMLMNLALNSRDAMPGGGRLTFSTEVVDLKDEAEGEKRFSGEYVLVSVSDTGCGIPEENLKKVFEPFYTTKPVGKGTGLGLSMVYGAMQQNKGFVRIFSRLNDGTTVKLYFPLYKEAALKKEDKIRPQIGNTYLPEYSTILLVEDNAEVREVLKTILRRNNFNVIEASNFDEAVVQYNNNSDLIRLVICDIVMPDRSGVELRDFIRRNYTDAKFLFITGYSEDILRSKGVNIADCEILYKPFDSEKILMAINRLIEERKNPLEI
;
A
#
# COMPACT_ATOMS: atom_id res chain seq x y z
N MET A 1 -23.26 11.87 -3.25
CA MET A 1 -23.39 13.22 -2.64
C MET A 1 -22.09 13.47 -1.88
N ASP A 2 -21.04 14.02 -2.49
CA ASP A 2 -20.99 14.95 -3.64
C ASP A 2 -21.77 16.25 -3.38
N ILE A 3 -21.21 17.47 -3.48
CA ILE A 3 -19.86 17.91 -3.92
C ILE A 3 -19.32 18.96 -2.93
N GLY A 4 -18.00 19.00 -2.72
CA GLY A 4 -17.32 20.01 -1.89
C GLY A 4 -16.31 20.89 -2.63
N ARG A 5 -16.69 22.13 -2.95
CA ARG A 5 -15.80 23.28 -3.25
C ARG A 5 -16.53 24.57 -2.78
N GLY A 6 -15.88 25.60 -2.24
CA GLY A 6 -14.45 25.79 -1.99
C GLY A 6 -14.02 27.24 -2.29
N ARG A 7 -14.28 28.16 -1.35
CA ARG A 7 -13.84 29.59 -1.28
C ARG A 7 -14.26 30.12 0.11
N ASP A 8 -13.63 31.11 0.73
CA ASP A 8 -12.49 31.93 0.29
C ASP A 8 -11.63 32.41 1.49
N ARG A 9 -10.40 32.83 1.21
CA ARG A 9 -9.50 33.72 2.00
C ARG A 9 -9.63 33.78 3.54
N GLY A 10 -8.57 33.33 4.21
CA GLY A 10 -8.09 33.96 5.44
C GLY A 10 -6.72 34.63 5.23
N LEU A 11 -6.32 35.52 6.13
CA LEU A 11 -4.96 35.66 6.66
C LEU A 11 -4.88 36.83 7.67
N ALA A 12 -4.29 36.59 8.85
CA ALA A 12 -4.20 37.57 9.93
C ALA A 12 -2.74 37.82 10.35
N ARG A 13 -2.37 39.11 10.42
CA ARG A 13 -1.20 39.75 11.09
C ARG A 13 -1.52 41.27 11.06
N GLN A 14 -1.04 42.13 11.97
CA GLN A 14 0.28 42.16 12.59
C GLN A 14 0.30 43.06 13.86
N SER A 15 1.13 42.75 14.86
CA SER A 15 1.63 43.67 15.95
C SER A 15 0.62 44.30 16.94
N ARG A 16 0.97 44.75 18.17
CA ARG A 16 2.25 44.79 18.94
C ARG A 16 1.97 44.67 20.47
N ARG A 17 2.99 44.38 21.29
CA ARG A 17 2.96 44.42 22.78
C ARG A 17 3.01 45.89 23.29
N VAL A 18 2.66 46.26 24.55
CA VAL A 18 3.55 46.19 25.75
C VAL A 18 2.86 46.70 27.06
N PHE A 19 3.01 45.96 28.18
CA PHE A 19 3.01 46.32 29.63
C PHE A 19 1.77 46.80 30.45
N ASN A 20 1.96 46.71 31.78
CA ASN A 20 1.02 46.83 32.92
C ASN A 20 0.62 48.28 33.32
N TYR A 21 -0.50 48.48 34.05
CA TYR A 21 -0.53 48.84 35.50
C TYR A 21 -1.96 48.95 36.13
N GLN A 22 -1.98 49.04 37.47
CA GLN A 22 -3.07 49.16 38.48
C GLN A 22 -4.42 49.87 38.19
N LYS A 23 -5.47 49.41 38.94
CA LYS A 23 -6.63 50.17 39.51
C LYS A 23 -7.64 50.81 38.51
N ILE A 24 -8.93 51.05 38.80
CA ILE A 24 -9.69 51.08 40.08
C ILE A 24 -11.18 50.71 39.88
N THR A 25 -11.83 50.28 40.97
CA THR A 25 -13.26 50.31 41.39
C THR A 25 -14.33 50.99 40.50
N LEU A 26 -15.58 50.45 40.47
CA LEU A 26 -16.81 51.26 40.65
C LEU A 26 -18.10 50.45 41.01
N TYR A 27 -19.00 51.10 41.78
CA TYR A 27 -20.38 50.77 42.22
C TYR A 27 -21.03 49.38 42.01
N LYS A 28 -21.34 48.68 43.13
CA LYS A 28 -22.73 48.49 43.67
C LYS A 28 -22.75 47.56 44.92
N MET A 29 -22.43 48.08 46.12
CA MET A 29 -22.54 47.27 47.36
C MET A 29 -22.86 48.07 48.65
N VAL A 30 -23.33 49.33 48.57
CA VAL A 30 -23.56 50.18 49.77
C VAL A 30 -24.84 51.01 49.61
N TRP A 31 -26.02 50.41 49.84
CA TRP A 31 -27.27 51.21 49.87
C TRP A 31 -28.47 50.67 50.68
N ILE A 32 -28.43 49.46 51.26
CA ILE A 32 -29.61 48.87 51.97
C ILE A 32 -29.36 48.64 53.47
N VAL A 33 -28.12 48.76 53.97
CA VAL A 33 -27.76 48.56 55.40
C VAL A 33 -27.50 49.90 56.12
N TYR A 34 -28.04 51.03 55.64
CA TYR A 34 -27.66 52.37 56.12
C TYR A 34 -28.83 53.37 56.26
N LYS A 35 -30.01 52.96 56.75
CA LYS A 35 -31.05 53.94 57.15
C LYS A 35 -32.10 53.56 58.22
N ILE A 36 -31.81 52.66 59.15
CA ILE A 36 -32.61 52.52 60.39
C ILE A 36 -31.68 52.48 61.62
N THR A 37 -31.26 53.66 62.08
CA THR A 37 -31.14 54.09 63.50
C THR A 37 -30.51 55.47 63.51
N TYR A 38 -31.33 56.52 63.71
CA TYR A 38 -30.83 57.84 64.07
C TYR A 38 -31.77 58.46 65.10
N LEU A 39 -31.53 58.14 66.37
CA LEU A 39 -32.02 58.92 67.52
C LEU A 39 -31.06 58.70 68.69
N SER A 40 -30.76 59.79 69.37
CA SER A 40 -29.54 60.03 70.14
C SER A 40 -29.37 59.19 71.41
N SER A 41 -28.18 58.63 71.55
CA SER A 41 -27.28 58.80 72.70
C SER A 41 -27.85 59.52 73.94
N ALA A 42 -28.48 58.76 74.84
CA ALA A 42 -28.72 59.16 76.23
C ALA A 42 -28.60 57.94 77.15
N VAL A 43 -28.12 58.16 78.38
CA VAL A 43 -28.01 57.16 79.46
C VAL A 43 -27.25 55.86 79.09
N LYS A 44 -25.93 56.00 78.90
CA LYS A 44 -25.02 54.99 79.45
C LYS A 44 -25.06 55.06 80.99
N LEU A 45 -24.61 53.98 81.65
CA LEU A 45 -24.14 53.94 83.04
C LEU A 45 -25.20 53.89 84.17
N ARG A 46 -25.54 52.68 84.64
CA ARG A 46 -25.70 52.31 86.08
C ARG A 46 -25.98 50.79 86.25
N LEU A 47 -25.23 50.14 87.16
CA LEU A 47 -25.57 48.99 88.04
C LEU A 47 -26.24 47.74 87.39
N TYR A 48 -25.76 46.48 87.46
CA TYR A 48 -24.79 45.75 88.30
C TYR A 48 -25.23 45.40 89.75
N VAL A 49 -25.05 44.12 90.13
CA VAL A 49 -25.13 43.43 91.46
C VAL A 49 -26.53 43.03 92.03
N ILE A 50 -26.55 41.94 92.83
CA ILE A 50 -27.56 41.44 93.83
C ILE A 50 -28.71 40.53 93.30
N PHE A 51 -29.13 39.38 93.92
CA PHE A 51 -28.46 38.34 94.76
C PHE A 51 -29.37 37.06 94.91
N PHE A 52 -28.96 36.05 95.71
CA PHE A 52 -29.52 34.67 95.84
C PHE A 52 -30.29 34.37 97.17
N THR A 53 -30.99 33.21 97.25
CA THR A 53 -31.77 32.65 98.40
C THR A 53 -32.13 31.13 98.14
N PHE A 54 -32.54 30.21 99.04
CA PHE A 54 -32.62 30.08 100.53
C PHE A 54 -32.88 28.59 100.99
N PHE A 55 -32.79 28.33 102.32
CA PHE A 55 -33.45 27.29 103.18
C PHE A 55 -33.10 25.77 103.21
N ILE A 56 -33.22 25.17 104.43
CA ILE A 56 -32.88 23.78 104.89
C ILE A 56 -33.69 23.42 106.19
N PRO A 57 -33.99 22.13 106.50
CA PRO A 57 -34.29 21.60 107.87
C PRO A 57 -33.51 20.29 108.28
N PHE A 58 -33.72 19.71 109.48
CA PHE A 58 -32.80 18.76 110.17
C PHE A 58 -33.47 17.82 111.24
N PHE A 59 -33.02 16.56 111.46
CA PHE A 59 -33.37 15.69 112.65
C PHE A 59 -32.43 14.46 112.90
N VAL A 60 -32.35 13.92 114.15
CA VAL A 60 -31.43 12.83 114.64
C VAL A 60 -32.03 12.01 115.84
N TRP A 61 -31.59 10.76 116.09
CA TRP A 61 -31.75 9.93 117.32
C TRP A 61 -30.43 9.19 117.71
N ALA A 62 -30.36 8.47 118.85
CA ALA A 62 -29.11 8.01 119.51
C ALA A 62 -28.84 6.49 119.55
N GLU A 63 -27.58 6.09 119.79
CA GLU A 63 -27.03 4.72 119.63
C GLU A 63 -26.42 4.14 120.95
N PRO A 64 -26.20 2.81 121.08
CA PRO A 64 -25.67 2.15 122.30
C PRO A 64 -24.19 2.46 122.61
N ASN A 65 -23.77 2.38 123.88
CA ASN A 65 -22.41 2.78 124.30
C ASN A 65 -21.28 1.73 124.11
N ARG A 66 -21.59 0.44 123.94
CA ARG A 66 -20.59 -0.62 123.66
C ARG A 66 -21.19 -1.81 122.93
N VAL A 67 -20.35 -2.56 122.22
CA VAL A 67 -20.66 -3.84 121.56
C VAL A 67 -19.53 -4.84 121.82
N SER A 68 -19.86 -6.08 122.18
CA SER A 68 -18.92 -7.19 122.34
C SER A 68 -18.93 -8.11 121.12
N VAL A 69 -17.74 -8.45 120.61
CA VAL A 69 -17.58 -9.20 119.36
C VAL A 69 -16.70 -10.42 119.59
N VAL A 70 -17.16 -11.60 119.15
CA VAL A 70 -16.36 -12.83 119.12
C VAL A 70 -15.95 -13.19 117.69
N ILE A 71 -14.73 -13.70 117.54
CA ILE A 71 -14.05 -13.89 116.27
C ILE A 71 -13.15 -15.13 116.31
N ASP A 72 -12.91 -15.77 115.16
CA ASP A 72 -11.92 -16.84 115.01
C ASP A 72 -10.49 -16.29 115.21
N ASN A 73 -9.67 -16.96 116.04
CA ASN A 73 -8.28 -16.58 116.29
C ASN A 73 -7.25 -17.22 115.35
N ASN A 74 -7.68 -18.01 114.35
CA ASN A 74 -6.80 -18.70 113.40
C ASN A 74 -7.16 -18.43 111.92
N TYR A 75 -7.84 -17.33 111.57
CA TYR A 75 -8.24 -17.01 110.19
C TYR A 75 -7.39 -15.87 109.57
N PRO A 76 -6.14 -16.10 109.11
CA PRO A 76 -5.41 -15.09 108.37
C PRO A 76 -5.97 -14.91 106.94
N PRO A 77 -5.98 -13.68 106.39
CA PRO A 77 -5.54 -12.41 106.99
C PRO A 77 -6.66 -11.62 107.70
N TYR A 78 -7.85 -12.21 107.93
CA TYR A 78 -9.01 -11.49 108.47
C TYR A 78 -9.00 -11.34 109.99
N SER A 79 -8.69 -12.41 110.73
CA SER A 79 -8.55 -12.40 112.18
C SER A 79 -7.67 -13.58 112.64
N PHE A 80 -6.47 -13.29 113.11
CA PHE A 80 -5.53 -14.31 113.57
C PHE A 80 -4.64 -13.80 114.69
N VAL A 81 -4.11 -14.70 115.51
CA VAL A 81 -3.11 -14.37 116.53
C VAL A 81 -1.71 -14.45 115.91
N ASN A 82 -0.96 -13.35 116.00
CA ASN A 82 0.41 -13.26 115.52
C ASN A 82 1.42 -13.94 116.47
N GLU A 83 2.68 -14.01 116.06
CA GLU A 83 3.78 -14.63 116.84
C GLU A 83 4.02 -14.00 118.22
N LYS A 84 3.44 -12.82 118.49
CA LYS A 84 3.55 -12.09 119.77
C LYS A 84 2.31 -12.29 120.67
N GLY A 85 1.37 -13.16 120.28
CA GLY A 85 0.14 -13.42 121.03
C GLY A 85 -0.93 -12.33 120.87
N VAL A 86 -0.81 -11.43 119.89
CA VAL A 86 -1.76 -10.34 119.65
C VAL A 86 -2.72 -10.73 118.51
N LEU A 87 -4.01 -10.52 118.73
CA LEU A 87 -5.06 -10.70 117.72
C LEU A 87 -5.07 -9.52 116.73
N GLU A 88 -4.90 -9.80 115.44
CA GLU A 88 -4.83 -8.82 114.35
C GLU A 88 -5.50 -9.34 113.06
N GLY A 89 -5.64 -8.48 112.05
CA GLY A 89 -6.23 -8.82 110.74
C GLY A 89 -7.26 -7.80 110.22
N ILE A 90 -7.73 -8.01 108.99
CA ILE A 90 -8.68 -7.12 108.28
C ILE A 90 -9.94 -6.86 109.10
N SER A 91 -10.57 -7.90 109.67
CA SER A 91 -11.80 -7.77 110.44
C SER A 91 -11.55 -7.05 111.78
N ILE A 92 -10.35 -7.16 112.35
CA ILE A 92 -9.96 -6.42 113.56
C ILE A 92 -9.80 -4.93 113.25
N ASP A 93 -9.10 -4.58 112.17
CA ASP A 93 -8.99 -3.19 111.68
C ASP A 93 -10.36 -2.61 111.30
N TYR A 94 -11.25 -3.41 110.68
CA TYR A 94 -12.63 -3.03 110.39
C TYR A 94 -13.41 -2.69 111.67
N TRP A 95 -13.37 -3.51 112.72
CA TRP A 95 -14.04 -3.15 113.98
C TRP A 95 -13.42 -1.94 114.70
N ARG A 96 -12.11 -1.70 114.56
CA ARG A 96 -11.45 -0.52 115.13
C ARG A 96 -11.78 0.78 114.38
N GLU A 97 -11.91 0.72 113.05
CA GLU A 97 -12.42 1.87 112.29
C GLU A 97 -13.93 2.06 112.56
N TRP A 98 -14.70 0.98 112.79
CA TRP A 98 -16.13 1.06 113.14
C TRP A 98 -16.34 1.75 114.49
N GLU A 99 -15.58 1.37 115.51
CA GLU A 99 -15.52 2.03 116.83
C GLU A 99 -15.22 3.54 116.69
N LYS A 100 -14.28 3.90 115.81
CA LYS A 100 -13.90 5.28 115.50
C LYS A 100 -14.95 6.07 114.68
N LYS A 101 -15.78 5.39 113.88
CA LYS A 101 -16.85 5.99 113.03
C LYS A 101 -18.21 6.10 113.73
N THR A 102 -18.44 5.28 114.75
CA THR A 102 -19.67 5.28 115.54
C THR A 102 -19.51 5.98 116.90
N GLY A 103 -18.30 5.95 117.48
CA GLY A 103 -18.06 6.32 118.88
C GLY A 103 -18.48 5.24 119.87
N VAL A 104 -18.98 4.10 119.39
CA VAL A 104 -19.43 2.96 120.18
C VAL A 104 -18.25 2.03 120.43
N ARG A 105 -17.92 1.81 121.71
CA ARG A 105 -16.75 1.01 122.09
C ARG A 105 -16.89 -0.45 121.65
N VAL A 106 -15.83 -1.04 121.09
CA VAL A 106 -15.83 -2.44 120.65
C VAL A 106 -14.79 -3.27 121.42
N ASP A 107 -15.29 -4.19 122.23
CA ASP A 107 -14.47 -5.16 122.97
C ASP A 107 -14.45 -6.49 122.19
N ILE A 108 -13.38 -6.72 121.41
CA ILE A 108 -13.20 -7.88 120.50
C ILE A 108 -12.47 -9.02 121.23
N THR A 109 -12.99 -10.24 121.15
CA THR A 109 -12.37 -11.46 121.69
C THR A 109 -12.12 -12.49 120.59
N GLY A 110 -10.86 -12.86 120.37
CA GLY A 110 -10.47 -13.97 119.52
C GLY A 110 -10.42 -15.28 120.30
N THR A 111 -11.05 -16.33 119.78
CA THR A 111 -11.04 -17.68 120.39
C THR A 111 -11.12 -18.75 119.29
N ASP A 112 -10.97 -20.01 119.67
CA ASP A 112 -11.28 -21.15 118.80
C ASP A 112 -12.69 -21.02 118.18
N TRP A 113 -12.85 -21.34 116.90
CA TRP A 113 -14.09 -21.14 116.16
C TRP A 113 -15.30 -21.89 116.75
N ILE A 114 -15.10 -23.10 117.29
CA ILE A 114 -16.18 -23.88 117.91
C ILE A 114 -16.59 -23.22 119.24
N ASP A 115 -15.62 -22.75 120.02
CA ASP A 115 -15.91 -22.05 121.27
C ASP A 115 -16.47 -20.65 121.04
N ALA A 116 -16.13 -19.98 119.94
CA ALA A 116 -16.78 -18.75 119.49
C ALA A 116 -18.28 -18.98 119.25
N GLN A 117 -18.64 -20.01 118.49
CA GLN A 117 -20.04 -20.38 118.24
C GLN A 117 -20.79 -20.74 119.52
N LYS A 118 -20.22 -21.58 120.40
CA LYS A 118 -20.83 -21.95 121.69
C LYS A 118 -21.12 -20.74 122.57
N ARG A 119 -20.14 -19.85 122.73
CA ARG A 119 -20.24 -18.67 123.62
C ARG A 119 -21.18 -17.62 123.04
N MET A 120 -21.22 -17.47 121.72
CA MET A 120 -22.23 -16.66 121.02
C MET A 120 -23.66 -17.24 121.18
N GLU A 121 -23.84 -18.55 121.09
CA GLU A 121 -25.15 -19.19 121.31
C GLU A 121 -25.61 -19.05 122.77
N ALA A 122 -24.70 -19.22 123.73
CA ALA A 122 -24.93 -18.94 125.15
C ALA A 122 -25.31 -17.46 125.42
N GLY A 123 -24.89 -16.54 124.56
CA GLY A 123 -25.16 -15.10 124.69
C GLY A 123 -24.11 -14.35 125.52
N GLU A 124 -22.87 -14.82 125.55
CA GLU A 124 -21.73 -14.10 126.14
C GLU A 124 -21.26 -12.91 125.29
N PHE A 125 -21.67 -12.86 124.02
CA PHE A 125 -21.28 -11.84 123.04
C PHE A 125 -22.50 -11.31 122.28
N ASP A 126 -22.41 -10.05 121.85
CA ASP A 126 -23.47 -9.38 121.07
C ASP A 126 -23.40 -9.76 119.58
N VAL A 127 -22.19 -10.03 119.06
CA VAL A 127 -21.92 -10.30 117.64
C VAL A 127 -20.88 -11.42 117.47
N ILE A 128 -21.06 -12.26 116.45
CA ILE A 128 -19.99 -13.10 115.88
C ILE A 128 -19.70 -12.63 114.45
N ASP A 129 -18.43 -12.38 114.13
CA ASP A 129 -17.99 -12.01 112.78
C ASP A 129 -17.42 -13.24 112.04
N THR A 130 -17.06 -13.08 110.76
CA THR A 130 -16.50 -14.12 109.87
C THR A 130 -17.41 -15.35 109.70
N MET A 131 -18.71 -15.22 109.97
CA MET A 131 -19.65 -16.34 109.86
C MET A 131 -20.23 -16.43 108.44
N PHE A 132 -20.00 -17.55 107.76
CA PHE A 132 -20.76 -17.91 106.56
C PHE A 132 -22.23 -18.20 106.90
N TYR A 133 -23.12 -17.66 106.08
CA TYR A 133 -24.55 -17.98 106.09
C TYR A 133 -24.79 -19.46 105.76
N THR A 134 -25.57 -20.15 106.59
CA THR A 134 -26.18 -21.44 106.25
C THR A 134 -27.63 -21.47 106.69
N GLU A 135 -28.46 -22.33 106.09
CA GLU A 135 -29.88 -22.45 106.42
C GLU A 135 -30.08 -22.78 107.91
N GLU A 136 -29.24 -23.65 108.49
CA GLU A 136 -29.28 -23.97 109.93
C GLU A 136 -28.86 -22.79 110.81
N ARG A 137 -27.76 -22.09 110.48
CA ARG A 137 -27.30 -20.92 111.24
C ARG A 137 -28.33 -19.78 111.20
N SER A 138 -29.04 -19.61 110.07
CA SER A 138 -30.08 -18.58 109.92
C SER A 138 -31.32 -18.77 110.79
N LYS A 139 -31.51 -19.95 111.39
CA LYS A 139 -32.53 -20.20 112.43
C LYS A 139 -32.12 -19.60 113.77
N LYS A 140 -30.81 -19.56 114.07
CA LYS A 140 -30.23 -19.07 115.33
C LYS A 140 -29.82 -17.60 115.30
N TYR A 141 -29.50 -17.08 114.12
CA TYR A 141 -28.94 -15.73 113.94
C TYR A 141 -29.64 -14.92 112.85
N ASP A 142 -29.56 -13.59 112.97
CA ASP A 142 -29.79 -12.64 111.88
C ASP A 142 -28.44 -12.11 111.39
N PHE A 143 -28.30 -11.97 110.07
CA PHE A 143 -27.04 -11.73 109.37
C PHE A 143 -27.02 -10.39 108.65
N SER A 144 -25.88 -9.70 108.65
CA SER A 144 -25.66 -8.47 107.90
C SER A 144 -25.62 -8.72 106.38
N LYS A 145 -25.62 -7.66 105.59
CA LYS A 145 -25.01 -7.65 104.24
C LYS A 145 -23.66 -8.40 104.25
N PRO A 146 -23.34 -9.19 103.21
CA PRO A 146 -22.02 -9.78 103.06
C PRO A 146 -20.98 -8.69 102.83
N TYR A 147 -19.80 -8.80 103.46
CA TYR A 147 -18.73 -7.79 103.32
C TYR A 147 -17.44 -8.33 102.68
N ALA A 148 -17.29 -9.66 102.58
CA ALA A 148 -16.23 -10.30 101.82
C ALA A 148 -16.75 -11.61 101.22
N ARG A 149 -16.20 -12.01 100.08
CA ARG A 149 -16.48 -13.29 99.43
C ARG A 149 -15.21 -14.12 99.39
N ILE A 150 -15.31 -15.35 99.86
CA ILE A 150 -14.21 -16.27 100.10
C ILE A 150 -14.33 -17.46 99.16
N ASP A 151 -13.24 -17.80 98.48
CA ASP A 151 -13.13 -19.03 97.70
C ASP A 151 -12.90 -20.22 98.64
N VAL A 152 -13.72 -21.28 98.53
CA VAL A 152 -13.48 -22.54 99.24
C VAL A 152 -12.96 -23.57 98.23
N VAL A 153 -11.76 -24.10 98.44
CA VAL A 153 -11.03 -24.88 97.43
C VAL A 153 -10.56 -26.22 98.00
N ILE A 154 -10.41 -27.23 97.12
CA ILE A 154 -9.64 -28.42 97.45
C ILE A 154 -8.16 -28.07 97.32
N PHE A 155 -7.39 -28.17 98.40
CA PHE A 155 -5.94 -28.26 98.33
C PHE A 155 -5.51 -29.72 98.24
N PHE A 156 -4.54 -30.02 97.38
CA PHE A 156 -4.03 -31.38 97.18
C PHE A 156 -2.53 -31.37 96.85
N ASP A 157 -1.82 -32.40 97.31
CA ASP A 157 -0.42 -32.65 96.99
C ASP A 157 -0.21 -32.65 95.46
N LYS A 158 0.79 -31.90 94.97
CA LYS A 158 1.09 -31.74 93.53
C LYS A 158 1.37 -33.05 92.78
N GLU A 159 1.74 -34.12 93.49
CA GLU A 159 1.94 -35.45 92.92
C GLU A 159 0.61 -36.17 92.63
N ILE A 160 -0.51 -35.70 93.19
CA ILE A 160 -1.85 -36.21 92.94
C ILE A 160 -2.43 -35.54 91.68
N SER A 161 -2.70 -36.34 90.65
CA SER A 161 -3.40 -35.92 89.43
C SER A 161 -4.88 -36.30 89.45
N GLY A 162 -5.74 -35.47 88.87
CA GLY A 162 -7.17 -35.79 88.67
C GLY A 162 -8.13 -35.21 89.71
N ILE A 163 -7.63 -34.45 90.69
CA ILE A 163 -8.45 -33.65 91.59
C ILE A 163 -8.90 -32.37 90.88
N THR A 164 -10.21 -32.21 90.68
CA THR A 164 -10.79 -31.08 89.92
C THR A 164 -12.09 -30.53 90.51
N ASP A 165 -12.91 -31.38 91.13
CA ASP A 165 -14.22 -31.03 91.69
C ASP A 165 -14.54 -31.86 92.94
N VAL A 166 -15.69 -31.60 93.58
CA VAL A 166 -16.12 -32.35 94.77
C VAL A 166 -16.34 -33.86 94.52
N LYS A 167 -16.59 -34.28 93.28
CA LYS A 167 -16.76 -35.72 92.95
C LYS A 167 -15.43 -36.45 92.99
N SER A 168 -14.33 -35.79 92.65
CA SER A 168 -12.97 -36.35 92.73
C SER A 168 -12.51 -36.67 94.17
N LEU A 169 -13.31 -36.32 95.19
CA LEU A 169 -13.05 -36.63 96.60
C LEU A 169 -13.74 -37.93 97.10
N GLN A 170 -14.63 -38.53 96.32
CA GLN A 170 -15.43 -39.67 96.78
C GLN A 170 -14.54 -40.89 97.12
N GLY A 171 -14.67 -41.38 98.36
CA GLY A 171 -13.84 -42.49 98.88
C GLY A 171 -12.43 -42.11 99.33
N ILE A 172 -12.06 -40.82 99.35
CA ILE A 172 -10.76 -40.34 99.80
C ILE A 172 -10.92 -39.62 101.15
N GLY A 173 -9.95 -39.81 102.06
CA GLY A 173 -9.88 -39.05 103.32
C GLY A 173 -9.50 -37.58 103.07
N VAL A 174 -10.38 -36.66 103.45
CA VAL A 174 -10.22 -35.21 103.23
C VAL A 174 -10.08 -34.48 104.57
N GLY A 175 -9.00 -33.72 104.77
CA GLY A 175 -8.86 -32.84 105.92
C GLY A 175 -9.83 -31.65 105.86
N VAL A 176 -10.48 -31.32 106.98
CA VAL A 176 -11.43 -30.19 107.12
C VAL A 176 -11.32 -29.57 108.51
N LYS A 177 -11.86 -28.36 108.69
CA LYS A 177 -11.87 -27.66 109.99
C LYS A 177 -13.17 -27.92 110.75
N SER A 178 -13.07 -28.39 111.99
CA SER A 178 -14.23 -28.68 112.85
C SER A 178 -15.15 -27.48 113.02
N GLY A 179 -16.45 -27.71 112.81
CA GLY A 179 -17.49 -26.67 112.94
C GLY A 179 -17.50 -25.60 111.83
N ASP A 180 -16.70 -25.77 110.79
CA ASP A 180 -16.74 -24.93 109.59
C ASP A 180 -17.82 -25.41 108.60
N ALA A 181 -18.18 -24.57 107.63
CA ALA A 181 -19.35 -24.79 106.75
C ALA A 181 -19.06 -25.68 105.52
N ASP A 182 -17.79 -25.99 105.27
CA ASP A 182 -17.36 -26.93 104.24
C ASP A 182 -17.78 -28.37 104.56
N ILE A 183 -17.81 -28.75 105.84
CA ILE A 183 -18.34 -30.04 106.34
C ILE A 183 -19.77 -30.28 105.84
N ASP A 184 -20.67 -29.30 106.04
CA ASP A 184 -22.07 -29.37 105.56
C ASP A 184 -22.14 -29.52 104.03
N PHE A 185 -21.28 -28.79 103.30
CA PHE A 185 -21.21 -28.86 101.84
C PHE A 185 -20.70 -30.22 101.35
N LEU A 186 -19.65 -30.76 101.97
CA LEU A 186 -19.01 -32.01 101.57
C LEU A 186 -19.91 -33.22 101.85
N HIS A 187 -20.54 -33.28 103.02
CA HIS A 187 -21.56 -34.28 103.32
C HIS A 187 -22.74 -34.20 102.32
N LYS A 188 -23.24 -33.00 102.01
CA LYS A 188 -24.33 -32.79 101.04
C LYS A 188 -23.96 -33.22 99.61
N ASN A 189 -22.68 -33.29 99.27
CA ASN A 189 -22.17 -33.77 97.98
C ASN A 189 -21.65 -35.23 98.01
N GLY A 190 -21.84 -35.96 99.12
CA GLY A 190 -21.51 -37.39 99.21
C GLY A 190 -20.03 -37.70 99.50
N VAL A 191 -19.33 -36.82 100.22
CA VAL A 191 -17.97 -37.08 100.73
C VAL A 191 -18.07 -37.47 102.21
N GLU A 192 -18.00 -38.77 102.49
CA GLU A 192 -18.23 -39.33 103.84
C GLU A 192 -16.96 -39.39 104.72
N TYR A 193 -15.77 -39.40 104.11
CA TYR A 193 -14.50 -39.61 104.81
C TYR A 193 -13.80 -38.29 105.17
N LEU A 194 -14.38 -37.54 106.10
CA LEU A 194 -13.78 -36.30 106.61
C LEU A 194 -12.83 -36.58 107.78
N VAL A 195 -11.68 -35.91 107.79
CA VAL A 195 -10.71 -35.90 108.89
C VAL A 195 -10.73 -34.51 109.50
N GLU A 196 -11.41 -34.39 110.64
CA GLU A 196 -11.61 -33.12 111.32
C GLU A 196 -10.37 -32.66 112.11
N PHE A 197 -10.05 -31.37 111.99
CA PHE A 197 -8.98 -30.68 112.71
C PHE A 197 -9.50 -29.42 113.39
N LYS A 198 -8.87 -29.03 114.51
CA LYS A 198 -9.32 -27.91 115.35
C LYS A 198 -9.26 -26.55 114.63
N ASN A 199 -8.22 -26.31 113.84
CA ASN A 199 -7.98 -25.04 113.15
C ASN A 199 -7.21 -25.24 111.83
N TYR A 200 -7.07 -24.20 111.00
CA TYR A 200 -6.43 -24.32 109.69
C TYR A 200 -4.93 -24.59 109.77
N GLU A 201 -4.23 -24.08 110.79
CA GLU A 201 -2.79 -24.36 110.96
C GLU A 201 -2.53 -25.83 111.30
N ASP A 202 -3.38 -26.46 112.11
CA ASP A 202 -3.31 -27.91 112.40
C ASP A 202 -3.50 -28.78 111.15
N ILE A 203 -4.34 -28.34 110.19
CA ILE A 203 -4.51 -29.01 108.89
C ILE A 203 -3.22 -28.92 108.08
N ILE A 204 -2.59 -27.75 108.01
CA ILE A 204 -1.32 -27.58 107.26
C ILE A 204 -0.17 -28.33 107.95
N ILE A 205 -0.14 -28.41 109.28
CA ILE A 205 0.82 -29.24 110.01
C ILE A 205 0.59 -30.73 109.70
N ALA A 206 -0.66 -31.20 109.67
CA ALA A 206 -0.97 -32.58 109.29
C ALA A 206 -0.62 -32.90 107.84
N ALA A 207 -0.74 -31.92 106.93
CA ALA A 207 -0.30 -32.02 105.54
C ALA A 207 1.25 -32.08 105.45
N LYS A 208 1.95 -31.25 106.24
CA LYS A 208 3.42 -31.25 106.37
C LYS A 208 3.98 -32.59 106.82
N GLU A 209 3.30 -33.19 107.79
CA GLU A 209 3.62 -34.52 108.35
C GLU A 209 3.10 -35.66 107.45
N ARG A 210 2.49 -35.35 106.31
CA ARG A 210 1.89 -36.29 105.34
C ARG A 210 0.84 -37.23 105.93
N ARG A 211 0.22 -36.84 107.07
CA ARG A 211 -0.94 -37.52 107.68
C ARG A 211 -2.20 -37.33 106.85
N ILE A 212 -2.28 -36.23 106.10
CA ILE A 212 -3.26 -35.98 105.03
C ILE A 212 -2.52 -35.51 103.77
N ARG A 213 -3.12 -35.68 102.59
CA ARG A 213 -2.62 -35.14 101.31
C ARG A 213 -3.66 -34.38 100.49
N ILE A 214 -4.91 -34.40 100.94
CA ILE A 214 -6.01 -33.60 100.38
C ILE A 214 -6.76 -33.00 101.57
N PHE A 215 -7.09 -31.72 101.47
CA PHE A 215 -7.92 -31.02 102.43
C PHE A 215 -8.76 -29.95 101.72
N VAL A 216 -9.95 -29.71 102.23
CA VAL A 216 -10.81 -28.60 101.79
C VAL A 216 -10.82 -27.61 102.94
N ILE A 217 -10.48 -26.36 102.61
CA ILE A 217 -10.52 -25.20 103.51
C ILE A 217 -10.67 -23.93 102.68
N ASP A 218 -10.97 -22.84 103.36
CA ASP A 218 -10.97 -21.51 102.77
C ASP A 218 -9.59 -21.13 102.21
N ARG A 219 -9.58 -20.54 101.01
CA ARG A 219 -8.37 -20.24 100.24
C ARG A 219 -7.43 -19.24 100.92
N PRO A 220 -7.89 -18.14 101.58
CA PRO A 220 -6.98 -17.20 102.25
C PRO A 220 -6.15 -17.81 103.40
N PRO A 221 -6.73 -18.47 104.42
CA PRO A 221 -5.94 -19.09 105.48
C PRO A 221 -5.12 -20.27 104.96
N GLY A 222 -5.64 -21.05 104.00
CA GLY A 222 -4.89 -22.14 103.38
C GLY A 222 -3.61 -21.69 102.68
N ILE A 223 -3.68 -20.67 101.82
CA ILE A 223 -2.49 -20.10 101.17
C ILE A 223 -1.53 -19.49 102.21
N TYR A 224 -2.04 -18.76 103.20
CA TYR A 224 -1.20 -18.16 104.24
C TYR A 224 -0.41 -19.21 105.03
N PHE A 225 -1.08 -20.25 105.55
CA PHE A 225 -0.42 -21.26 106.37
C PHE A 225 0.49 -22.17 105.52
N LEU A 226 0.13 -22.51 104.28
CA LEU A 226 1.03 -23.21 103.36
C LEU A 226 2.33 -22.41 103.14
N LEU A 227 2.24 -21.09 102.94
CA LEU A 227 3.42 -20.23 102.82
C LEU A 227 4.21 -20.14 104.15
N LYS A 228 3.54 -19.91 105.28
CA LYS A 228 4.14 -19.87 106.63
C LYS A 228 4.95 -21.14 106.94
N HIS A 229 4.47 -22.31 106.49
CA HIS A 229 5.15 -23.59 106.69
C HIS A 229 6.10 -24.02 105.56
N ASN A 230 6.31 -23.20 104.53
CA ASN A 230 7.12 -23.45 103.33
C ASN A 230 6.62 -24.61 102.43
N LEU A 231 5.31 -24.82 102.36
CA LEU A 231 4.63 -25.84 101.55
C LEU A 231 3.93 -25.29 100.29
N GLY A 232 4.06 -23.99 100.00
CA GLY A 232 3.37 -23.33 98.88
C GLY A 232 3.65 -23.93 97.49
N ASP A 233 4.85 -24.51 97.29
CA ASP A 233 5.23 -25.22 96.07
C ASP A 233 4.98 -26.74 96.15
N GLU A 234 4.42 -27.27 97.25
CA GLU A 234 4.07 -28.69 97.42
C GLU A 234 2.58 -28.97 97.18
N PHE A 235 1.69 -28.04 97.50
CA PHE A 235 0.24 -28.20 97.34
C PHE A 235 -0.31 -27.32 96.20
N ARG A 236 -1.12 -27.94 95.34
CA ARG A 236 -1.99 -27.26 94.38
C ARG A 236 -3.37 -27.04 94.99
N TYR A 237 -4.21 -26.24 94.34
CA TYR A 237 -5.62 -26.15 94.67
C TYR A 237 -6.52 -26.14 93.44
N SER A 238 -7.78 -26.54 93.62
CA SER A 238 -8.82 -26.57 92.59
C SER A 238 -9.37 -25.18 92.27
N GLU A 239 -10.22 -25.09 91.24
CA GLU A 239 -11.21 -24.01 91.17
C GLU A 239 -12.13 -24.06 92.42
N PRO A 240 -12.76 -22.94 92.82
CA PRO A 240 -13.62 -22.90 94.01
C PRO A 240 -14.80 -23.88 93.91
N LEU A 241 -14.96 -24.74 94.90
CA LEU A 241 -16.09 -25.67 95.02
C LEU A 241 -17.41 -24.92 95.21
N TYR A 242 -17.34 -23.87 96.01
CA TYR A 242 -18.34 -22.85 96.21
C TYR A 242 -17.65 -21.58 96.71
N TYR A 243 -18.43 -20.54 96.99
CA TYR A 243 -17.94 -19.33 97.60
C TYR A 243 -18.73 -19.11 98.89
N GLY A 244 -18.02 -18.95 100.01
CA GLY A 244 -18.61 -18.43 101.23
C GLY A 244 -18.71 -16.91 101.17
N GLU A 245 -19.69 -16.32 101.85
CA GLU A 245 -19.75 -14.89 102.07
C GLU A 245 -19.66 -14.60 103.57
N PHE A 246 -18.76 -13.69 103.96
CA PHE A 246 -18.62 -13.29 105.35
C PHE A 246 -19.69 -12.27 105.75
N HIS A 247 -20.42 -12.62 106.80
CA HIS A 247 -21.42 -11.77 107.45
C HIS A 247 -21.06 -11.56 108.92
N ARG A 248 -21.58 -10.47 109.48
CA ARG A 248 -21.69 -10.27 110.93
C ARG A 248 -23.04 -10.81 111.37
N ALA A 249 -23.05 -11.66 112.37
CA ALA A 249 -24.25 -12.34 112.84
C ALA A 249 -24.57 -11.95 114.29
N VAL A 250 -25.84 -11.66 114.55
CA VAL A 250 -26.38 -11.35 115.88
C VAL A 250 -27.45 -12.38 116.25
N LYS A 251 -27.73 -12.56 117.54
CA LYS A 251 -28.75 -13.52 118.01
C LYS A 251 -30.14 -13.17 117.44
N LYS A 252 -30.89 -14.19 116.99
CA LYS A 252 -32.15 -14.02 116.24
C LYS A 252 -33.11 -13.04 116.91
N GLY A 253 -33.62 -12.09 116.14
CA GLY A 253 -34.55 -11.04 116.59
C GLY A 253 -33.88 -9.72 116.96
N ASN A 254 -32.55 -9.67 117.19
CA ASN A 254 -31.84 -8.44 117.58
C ASN A 254 -31.56 -7.50 116.38
N LYS A 255 -32.62 -7.10 115.69
CA LYS A 255 -32.54 -6.29 114.46
C LYS A 255 -31.99 -4.88 114.68
N ASP A 256 -32.19 -4.31 115.86
CA ASP A 256 -31.71 -2.96 116.18
C ASP A 256 -30.18 -2.92 116.29
N LEU A 257 -29.59 -3.93 116.93
CA LEU A 257 -28.13 -4.13 116.94
C LEU A 257 -27.59 -4.40 115.53
N LEU A 258 -28.29 -5.22 114.73
CA LEU A 258 -27.85 -5.49 113.36
C LEU A 258 -27.86 -4.22 112.49
N SER A 259 -28.91 -3.41 112.62
CA SER A 259 -29.06 -2.11 111.96
C SER A 259 -27.96 -1.13 112.37
N LEU A 260 -27.60 -1.07 113.66
CA LEU A 260 -26.46 -0.31 114.16
C LEU A 260 -25.14 -0.76 113.51
N ILE A 261 -24.89 -2.08 113.47
CA ILE A 261 -23.67 -2.65 112.88
C ILE A 261 -23.56 -2.26 111.41
N GLU A 262 -24.61 -2.51 110.61
CA GLU A 262 -24.63 -2.11 109.21
C GLU A 262 -24.45 -0.61 109.01
N THR A 263 -25.22 0.22 109.73
CA THR A 263 -25.15 1.68 109.62
C THR A 263 -23.75 2.19 109.95
N GLY A 264 -23.07 1.61 110.94
CA GLY A 264 -21.69 1.97 111.29
C GLY A 264 -20.64 1.52 110.25
N PHE A 265 -20.87 0.42 109.52
CA PHE A 265 -20.01 0.00 108.40
C PHE A 265 -20.30 0.78 107.11
N ASP A 266 -21.55 1.21 106.90
CA ASP A 266 -21.95 2.09 105.81
C ASP A 266 -21.45 3.55 106.01
N ARG A 267 -20.95 3.91 107.21
CA ARG A 267 -20.19 5.17 107.47
C ARG A 267 -18.73 5.13 106.99
N MET A 268 -18.21 3.99 106.55
CA MET A 268 -16.87 3.88 105.98
C MET A 268 -16.93 4.08 104.47
N ASP A 269 -16.08 4.97 103.95
CA ASP A 269 -15.95 5.11 102.50
C ASP A 269 -15.22 3.90 101.90
N GLU A 270 -15.51 3.60 100.63
CA GLU A 270 -14.84 2.53 99.88
C GLU A 270 -13.32 2.75 99.78
N SER A 271 -12.83 4.00 99.79
CA SER A 271 -11.39 4.26 99.87
C SER A 271 -10.77 3.88 101.22
N GLU A 272 -11.53 3.95 102.31
CA GLU A 272 -11.08 3.61 103.67
C GLU A 272 -11.04 2.09 103.84
N LYS A 273 -12.12 1.38 103.49
CA LYS A 273 -12.17 -0.10 103.48
C LYS A 273 -11.02 -0.66 102.66
N ARG A 274 -10.86 -0.16 101.43
CA ARG A 274 -9.76 -0.51 100.54
C ARG A 274 -8.38 -0.17 101.09
N SER A 275 -8.22 0.88 101.91
CA SER A 275 -6.93 1.20 102.53
C SER A 275 -6.53 0.20 103.63
N ILE A 276 -7.50 -0.46 104.26
CA ILE A 276 -7.29 -1.57 105.19
C ILE A 276 -6.99 -2.83 104.39
N GLU A 277 -7.73 -3.13 103.32
CA GLU A 277 -7.44 -4.27 102.43
C GLU A 277 -6.05 -4.17 101.77
N GLU A 278 -5.67 -3.01 101.21
CA GLU A 278 -4.33 -2.79 100.61
C GLU A 278 -3.19 -2.89 101.64
N ARG A 279 -3.47 -2.81 102.95
CA ARG A 279 -2.50 -3.03 104.04
C ARG A 279 -2.24 -4.52 104.27
N TRP A 280 -3.30 -5.34 104.28
CA TRP A 280 -3.23 -6.77 104.61
C TRP A 280 -3.03 -7.69 103.40
N LEU A 281 -3.63 -7.35 102.26
CA LEU A 281 -3.54 -8.09 100.99
C LEU A 281 -2.46 -7.53 100.06
N GLY A 282 -1.90 -6.36 100.41
CA GLY A 282 -0.95 -5.62 99.58
C GLY A 282 -1.60 -4.95 98.36
N ARG A 283 -0.82 -4.13 97.66
CA ARG A 283 -1.24 -3.56 96.38
C ARG A 283 -1.04 -4.56 95.25
N ASN A 284 -2.14 -4.99 94.65
CA ASN A 284 -2.13 -5.68 93.36
C ASN A 284 -1.45 -4.79 92.30
N ILE A 285 -0.22 -5.14 91.90
CA ILE A 285 0.59 -4.42 90.91
C ILE A 285 -0.06 -4.64 89.54
N ARG A 286 -1.07 -3.80 89.26
CA ARG A 286 -2.15 -4.16 88.34
C ARG A 286 -1.64 -4.42 86.92
N ASN A 287 -1.86 -5.67 86.51
CA ASN A 287 -1.76 -6.14 85.13
C ASN A 287 -2.44 -5.14 84.17
N ARG A 288 -1.73 -4.66 83.14
CA ARG A 288 -2.26 -3.64 82.22
C ARG A 288 -3.55 -4.19 81.58
N SER A 289 -4.64 -3.42 81.62
CA SER A 289 -5.94 -3.91 81.15
C SER A 289 -5.88 -4.29 79.66
N LEU A 290 -6.78 -5.18 79.22
CA LEU A 290 -6.88 -5.58 77.83
C LEU A 290 -6.98 -4.37 76.88
N ASN A 291 -7.65 -3.30 77.30
CA ASN A 291 -7.75 -2.03 76.55
C ASN A 291 -6.40 -1.31 76.36
N GLY A 292 -5.44 -1.50 77.27
CA GLY A 292 -4.06 -1.02 77.11
C GLY A 292 -3.32 -1.80 76.03
N TYR A 293 -3.37 -3.13 76.09
CA TYR A 293 -2.79 -3.99 75.05
C TYR A 293 -3.47 -3.80 73.69
N LEU A 294 -4.80 -3.70 73.64
CA LEU A 294 -5.57 -3.42 72.43
C LEU A 294 -5.26 -2.04 71.84
N ARG A 295 -4.99 -1.00 72.65
CA ARG A 295 -4.55 0.31 72.12
C ARG A 295 -3.14 0.24 71.51
N VAL A 296 -2.21 -0.48 72.13
CA VAL A 296 -0.87 -0.70 71.56
C VAL A 296 -0.94 -1.56 70.31
N LEU A 297 -1.74 -2.63 70.32
CA LEU A 297 -1.99 -3.49 69.16
C LEU A 297 -2.63 -2.70 68.02
N LEU A 298 -3.63 -1.85 68.31
CA LEU A 298 -4.26 -0.97 67.32
C LEU A 298 -3.26 0.03 66.73
N LEU A 299 -2.40 0.64 67.56
CA LEU A 299 -1.32 1.52 67.07
C LEU A 299 -0.32 0.76 66.18
N VAL A 300 0.10 -0.44 66.58
CA VAL A 300 0.98 -1.30 65.77
C VAL A 300 0.31 -1.70 64.46
N VAL A 301 -0.97 -2.10 64.48
CA VAL A 301 -1.76 -2.43 63.28
C VAL A 301 -1.95 -1.20 62.39
N ILE A 302 -2.18 0.00 62.93
CA ILE A 302 -2.27 1.24 62.15
C ILE A 302 -0.92 1.57 61.51
N ILE A 303 0.19 1.49 62.26
CA ILE A 303 1.54 1.76 61.74
C ILE A 303 1.90 0.75 60.65
N LEU A 304 1.67 -0.55 60.89
CA LEU A 304 1.85 -1.60 59.89
C LEU A 304 0.94 -1.38 58.67
N SER A 305 -0.31 -0.97 58.86
CA SER A 305 -1.22 -0.66 57.73
C SER A 305 -0.74 0.54 56.92
N VAL A 306 -0.24 1.59 57.55
CA VAL A 306 0.34 2.76 56.86
C VAL A 306 1.61 2.37 56.11
N ILE A 307 2.46 1.52 56.69
CA ILE A 307 3.64 0.97 55.99
C ILE A 307 3.20 0.10 54.81
N LEU A 308 2.22 -0.78 54.98
CA LEU A 308 1.76 -1.72 53.95
C LEU A 308 1.03 -0.97 52.82
N VAL A 309 0.24 0.06 53.12
CA VAL A 309 -0.32 1.00 52.13
C VAL A 309 0.79 1.80 51.43
N GLY A 310 1.81 2.26 52.17
CA GLY A 310 2.97 2.93 51.58
C GLY A 310 3.76 2.04 50.62
N VAL A 311 4.00 0.78 51.00
CA VAL A 311 4.62 -0.25 50.14
C VAL A 311 3.71 -0.58 48.95
N TYR A 312 2.40 -0.69 49.12
CA TYR A 312 1.46 -0.94 48.04
C TYR A 312 1.41 0.21 47.02
N ILE A 313 1.37 1.47 47.49
CA ILE A 313 1.48 2.66 46.65
C ILE A 313 2.85 2.72 45.96
N TRP A 314 3.93 2.39 46.66
CA TRP A 314 5.27 2.33 46.08
C TRP A 314 5.39 1.23 45.01
N VAL A 315 4.84 0.04 45.25
CA VAL A 315 4.80 -1.05 44.26
C VAL A 315 3.94 -0.68 43.05
N ILE A 316 2.80 -0.02 43.22
CA ILE A 316 2.00 0.49 42.10
C ILE A 316 2.74 1.61 41.34
N SER A 317 3.41 2.52 42.05
CA SER A 317 4.18 3.61 41.45
C SER A 317 5.39 3.07 40.66
N LEU A 318 6.16 2.17 41.27
CA LEU A 318 7.30 1.48 40.67
C LEU A 318 6.84 0.63 39.48
N ARG A 319 5.75 -0.13 39.61
CA ARG A 319 5.16 -0.89 38.50
C ARG A 319 4.75 0.02 37.35
N ARG A 320 4.07 1.15 37.61
CA ARG A 320 3.73 2.14 36.57
C ARG A 320 4.96 2.82 35.96
N ALA A 321 6.03 3.04 36.73
CA ALA A 321 7.28 3.59 36.23
C ALA A 321 8.04 2.57 35.36
N VAL A 322 8.05 1.30 35.74
CA VAL A 322 8.60 0.20 34.95
C VAL A 322 7.76 -0.04 33.69
N GLU A 323 6.44 -0.10 33.79
CA GLU A 323 5.53 -0.22 32.63
C GLU A 323 5.72 0.95 31.66
N ARG A 324 5.83 2.19 32.15
CA ARG A 324 6.20 3.36 31.31
C ARG A 324 7.59 3.21 30.70
N ARG A 325 8.61 2.80 31.45
CA ARG A 325 9.97 2.72 30.91
C ARG A 325 10.15 1.55 29.94
N VAL A 326 9.44 0.44 30.16
CA VAL A 326 9.33 -0.67 29.21
C VAL A 326 8.61 -0.21 27.95
N GLU A 327 7.53 0.55 28.05
CA GLU A 327 6.81 1.06 26.88
C GLU A 327 7.61 2.16 26.14
N GLU A 328 8.33 3.03 26.84
CA GLU A 328 9.28 3.99 26.25
C GLU A 328 10.39 3.26 25.49
N LEU A 329 11.05 2.28 26.10
CA LEU A 329 12.09 1.47 25.47
C LEU A 329 11.53 0.59 24.34
N ARG A 330 10.28 0.16 24.45
CA ARG A 330 9.56 -0.57 23.40
C ARG A 330 9.28 0.34 22.21
N ILE A 331 8.75 1.54 22.42
CA ILE A 331 8.51 2.53 21.37
C ILE A 331 9.84 2.97 20.74
N GLU A 332 10.90 3.15 21.53
CA GLU A 332 12.25 3.47 21.05
C GLU A 332 12.84 2.32 20.20
N LYS A 333 12.69 1.07 20.65
CA LYS A 333 13.10 -0.13 19.89
C LYS A 333 12.26 -0.34 18.63
N GLU A 334 10.93 -0.30 18.72
CA GLU A 334 10.03 -0.44 17.58
C GLU A 334 10.24 0.70 16.56
N ARG A 335 10.59 1.91 17.02
CA ARG A 335 11.01 3.03 16.16
C ARG A 335 12.39 2.80 15.54
N SER A 336 13.37 2.30 16.30
CA SER A 336 14.71 1.98 15.79
C SER A 336 14.64 0.86 14.74
N GLU A 337 13.93 -0.23 15.04
CA GLU A 337 13.66 -1.31 14.10
C GLU A 337 12.79 -0.86 12.93
N ARG A 338 11.81 0.05 13.12
CA ARG A 338 11.07 0.65 12.01
C ARG A 338 12.00 1.43 11.10
N ILE A 339 12.85 2.32 11.63
CA ILE A 339 13.81 3.09 10.84
C ILE A 339 14.81 2.15 10.14
N ALA A 340 15.26 1.09 10.80
CA ALA A 340 16.13 0.09 10.18
C ALA A 340 15.41 -0.72 9.08
N ARG A 341 14.15 -1.11 9.28
CA ARG A 341 13.32 -1.77 8.26
C ARG A 341 13.01 -0.83 7.09
N GLU A 342 12.63 0.41 7.35
CA GLU A 342 12.38 1.45 6.36
C GLU A 342 13.67 1.79 5.58
N LEU A 343 14.83 1.81 6.23
CA LEU A 343 16.13 1.98 5.57
C LEU A 343 16.47 0.78 4.68
N ILE A 344 16.40 -0.45 5.20
CA ILE A 344 16.69 -1.68 4.43
C ILE A 344 15.69 -1.86 3.28
N GLU A 345 14.42 -1.51 3.47
CA GLU A 345 13.41 -1.55 2.42
C GLU A 345 13.62 -0.42 1.40
N SER A 346 14.01 0.77 1.85
CA SER A 346 14.40 1.89 0.97
C SER A 346 15.63 1.53 0.15
N GLU A 347 16.70 1.01 0.75
CA GLU A 347 17.91 0.54 0.06
C GLU A 347 17.59 -0.57 -0.94
N LYS A 348 16.78 -1.58 -0.54
CA LYS A 348 16.31 -2.62 -1.48
C LYS A 348 15.47 -2.03 -2.61
N ARG A 349 14.63 -1.03 -2.34
CA ARG A 349 13.79 -0.36 -3.34
C ARG A 349 14.64 0.49 -4.29
N PHE A 350 15.64 1.22 -3.80
CA PHE A 350 16.60 1.96 -4.61
C PHE A 350 17.50 1.03 -5.43
N ALA A 351 18.01 -0.06 -4.86
CA ALA A 351 18.80 -1.06 -5.57
C ALA A 351 17.97 -1.76 -6.65
N ASN A 352 16.73 -2.15 -6.35
CA ASN A 352 15.81 -2.75 -7.32
C ASN A 352 15.45 -1.77 -8.45
N LEU A 353 15.17 -0.50 -8.13
CA LEU A 353 14.94 0.54 -9.14
C LEU A 353 16.20 0.76 -10.00
N TYR A 354 17.38 0.84 -9.39
CA TYR A 354 18.66 1.03 -10.10
C TYR A 354 19.01 -0.15 -11.03
N GLN A 355 18.68 -1.38 -10.63
CA GLN A 355 18.86 -2.59 -11.43
C GLN A 355 17.83 -2.74 -12.56
N ASN A 356 16.56 -2.38 -12.31
CA ASN A 356 15.44 -2.63 -13.24
C ASN A 356 14.98 -1.41 -14.07
N ILE A 357 15.58 -0.23 -13.88
CA ILE A 357 15.30 0.96 -14.70
C ILE A 357 15.79 0.77 -16.14
N LEU A 358 14.93 1.12 -17.09
CA LEU A 358 15.18 0.96 -18.53
C LEU A 358 16.08 2.04 -19.14
N ASP A 359 16.31 3.14 -18.41
CA ASP A 359 17.30 4.16 -18.75
C ASP A 359 18.68 3.81 -18.18
N ILE A 360 19.74 4.27 -18.83
CA ILE A 360 21.12 4.12 -18.36
C ILE A 360 21.36 5.14 -17.24
N ILE A 361 21.67 4.68 -16.02
CA ILE A 361 22.19 5.53 -14.95
C ILE A 361 23.72 5.46 -14.98
N PHE A 362 24.38 6.61 -15.09
CA PHE A 362 25.84 6.73 -15.15
C PHE A 362 26.36 7.75 -14.13
N THR A 363 27.62 7.58 -13.73
CA THR A 363 28.41 8.64 -13.08
C THR A 363 29.79 8.67 -13.70
N ILE A 364 30.16 9.79 -14.32
CA ILE A 364 31.48 10.03 -14.92
C ILE A 364 32.25 11.09 -14.12
N ARG A 365 33.56 10.92 -13.97
CA ARG A 365 34.46 11.96 -13.46
C ARG A 365 34.71 13.01 -14.55
N LEU A 366 35.14 14.21 -14.17
CA LEU A 366 35.33 15.33 -15.12
C LEU A 366 36.43 15.13 -16.18
N ASP A 367 37.31 14.13 -16.03
CA ASP A 367 38.26 13.69 -17.07
C ASP A 367 37.64 12.66 -18.06
N GLY A 368 36.40 12.26 -17.83
CA GLY A 368 35.67 11.28 -18.63
C GLY A 368 35.72 9.85 -18.10
N LYS A 369 36.48 9.56 -17.02
CA LYS A 369 36.52 8.20 -16.45
C LYS A 369 35.13 7.80 -15.92
N MET A 370 34.66 6.61 -16.29
CA MET A 370 33.45 6.04 -15.70
C MET A 370 33.71 5.65 -14.23
N LEU A 371 32.81 6.06 -13.33
CA LEU A 371 32.86 5.74 -11.89
C LEU A 371 31.75 4.76 -11.49
N ASN A 372 30.61 4.80 -12.20
CA ASN A 372 29.46 3.94 -11.95
C ASN A 372 28.59 3.87 -13.22
N LEU A 373 28.05 2.68 -13.52
CA LEU A 373 27.10 2.45 -14.62
C LEU A 373 26.14 1.34 -14.19
N ASN A 374 24.83 1.51 -14.38
CA ASN A 374 23.84 0.50 -13.99
C ASN A 374 23.85 -0.72 -14.93
N PRO A 375 23.23 -1.86 -14.54
CA PRO A 375 23.22 -3.08 -15.35
C PRO A 375 22.67 -2.87 -16.77
N LYS A 376 21.64 -2.02 -16.92
CA LYS A 376 21.08 -1.64 -18.22
C LYS A 376 22.10 -0.94 -19.12
N GLY A 377 22.92 -0.05 -18.56
CA GLY A 377 24.05 0.56 -19.26
C GLY A 377 25.06 -0.49 -19.69
N LEU A 378 25.56 -1.30 -18.77
CA LEU A 378 26.56 -2.36 -19.03
C LEU A 378 26.11 -3.34 -20.12
N GLU A 379 24.86 -3.81 -20.06
CA GLU A 379 24.22 -4.62 -21.10
C GLU A 379 24.27 -3.91 -22.47
N GLN A 380 23.80 -2.66 -22.52
CA GLN A 380 23.63 -1.91 -23.77
C GLN A 380 24.95 -1.52 -24.44
N ILE A 381 26.00 -1.18 -23.67
CA ILE A 381 27.34 -0.96 -24.23
C ILE A 381 28.13 -2.26 -24.40
N GLY A 382 27.69 -3.39 -23.84
CA GLY A 382 28.36 -4.68 -23.96
C GLY A 382 29.69 -4.79 -23.19
N TYR A 383 29.81 -4.11 -22.05
CA TYR A 383 30.97 -4.16 -21.15
C TYR A 383 30.60 -4.80 -19.80
N SER A 384 31.57 -5.39 -19.12
CA SER A 384 31.40 -5.97 -17.78
C SER A 384 31.62 -4.95 -16.66
N GLU A 385 31.21 -5.29 -15.44
CA GLU A 385 31.49 -4.47 -14.25
C GLU A 385 33.01 -4.39 -13.95
N GLU A 386 33.79 -5.39 -14.36
CA GLU A 386 35.26 -5.38 -14.29
C GLU A 386 35.92 -4.48 -15.34
N ASP A 387 35.32 -4.31 -16.52
CA ASP A 387 35.80 -3.35 -17.53
C ASP A 387 35.67 -1.90 -17.02
N LEU A 388 34.68 -1.64 -16.13
CA LEU A 388 34.27 -0.30 -15.69
C LEU A 388 35.42 0.52 -15.08
N GLU A 389 36.33 -0.13 -14.34
CA GLU A 389 37.50 0.55 -13.75
C GLU A 389 38.47 1.13 -14.79
N LYS A 390 38.40 0.69 -16.04
CA LYS A 390 39.28 1.12 -17.14
C LYS A 390 38.54 1.93 -18.20
N LEU A 391 37.21 1.96 -18.14
CA LEU A 391 36.36 2.56 -19.16
C LEU A 391 36.30 4.09 -19.04
N TYR A 392 36.49 4.76 -20.18
CA TYR A 392 36.31 6.19 -20.35
C TYR A 392 35.11 6.48 -21.27
N ILE A 393 34.41 7.59 -21.05
CA ILE A 393 33.29 8.00 -21.91
C ILE A 393 33.73 8.21 -23.37
N GLN A 394 35.01 8.55 -23.57
CA GLN A 394 35.67 8.67 -24.86
C GLN A 394 35.80 7.34 -25.64
N ASP A 395 35.67 6.19 -24.99
CA ASP A 395 35.76 4.87 -25.62
C ASP A 395 34.43 4.43 -26.25
N ILE A 396 33.32 4.91 -25.71
CA ILE A 396 31.95 4.52 -26.09
C ILE A 396 31.21 5.58 -26.90
N ILE A 397 31.93 6.51 -27.53
CA ILE A 397 31.37 7.55 -28.41
C ILE A 397 32.11 7.63 -29.76
N PRO A 398 31.41 7.95 -30.87
CA PRO A 398 32.07 8.18 -32.15
C PRO A 398 33.06 9.35 -32.07
N GLU A 399 34.13 9.30 -32.87
CA GLU A 399 35.12 10.38 -32.97
C GLU A 399 34.48 11.74 -33.29
N SER A 400 33.42 11.74 -34.12
CA SER A 400 32.64 12.92 -34.49
C SER A 400 31.83 13.55 -33.36
N GLU A 401 31.53 12.81 -32.29
CA GLU A 401 30.76 13.30 -31.14
C GLU A 401 31.65 13.79 -29.98
N LYS A 402 32.93 13.40 -29.94
CA LYS A 402 33.88 13.83 -28.89
C LYS A 402 33.93 15.35 -28.69
N PRO A 403 33.98 16.21 -29.73
CA PRO A 403 33.95 17.66 -29.55
C PRO A 403 32.61 18.17 -28.99
N ARG A 404 31.49 17.56 -29.39
CA ARG A 404 30.14 17.92 -28.92
C ARG A 404 29.95 17.58 -27.44
N LEU A 405 30.46 16.41 -27.01
CA LEU A 405 30.41 16.01 -25.60
C LEU A 405 31.29 16.94 -24.72
N ALA A 406 32.49 17.29 -25.16
CA ALA A 406 33.36 18.21 -24.42
C ALA A 406 32.69 19.58 -24.19
N GLU A 407 32.01 20.11 -25.21
CA GLU A 407 31.23 21.35 -25.10
C GLU A 407 30.00 21.20 -24.18
N ALA A 408 29.30 20.06 -24.23
CA ALA A 408 28.17 19.78 -23.33
C ALA A 408 28.60 19.66 -21.86
N ILE A 409 29.77 19.09 -21.59
CA ILE A 409 30.38 19.04 -20.24
C ILE A 409 30.75 20.45 -19.76
N ARG A 410 31.35 21.27 -20.63
CA ARG A 410 31.68 22.68 -20.31
C ARG A 410 30.44 23.48 -19.93
N LYS A 411 29.38 23.42 -20.75
CA LYS A 411 28.11 24.10 -20.47
C LYS A 411 27.44 23.61 -19.17
N ARG A 412 27.54 22.32 -18.84
CA ARG A 412 27.05 21.76 -17.56
C ARG A 412 27.75 22.37 -16.35
N LEU A 413 29.06 22.62 -16.44
CA LEU A 413 29.86 23.29 -15.40
C LEU A 413 29.53 24.78 -15.30
N GLU A 414 29.16 25.42 -16.42
CA GLU A 414 28.65 26.80 -16.48
C GLU A 414 27.18 26.92 -16.00
N GLY A 415 26.50 25.80 -15.71
CA GLY A 415 25.16 25.74 -15.12
C GLY A 415 24.02 25.35 -16.08
N ASP A 416 24.30 25.10 -17.36
CA ASP A 416 23.32 24.67 -18.34
C ASP A 416 22.85 23.23 -18.05
N ASN A 417 21.58 23.09 -17.69
CA ASN A 417 20.96 21.80 -17.39
C ASN A 417 20.21 21.15 -18.57
N SER A 418 20.23 21.76 -19.76
CA SER A 418 19.53 21.30 -20.96
C SER A 418 19.80 19.81 -21.30
N PRO A 419 18.86 19.07 -21.88
CA PRO A 419 19.14 17.73 -22.42
C PRO A 419 20.19 17.81 -23.53
N PHE A 420 21.09 16.83 -23.57
CA PHE A 420 22.09 16.69 -24.64
C PHE A 420 21.86 15.37 -25.38
N VAL A 421 21.72 15.45 -26.72
CA VAL A 421 21.51 14.27 -27.57
C VAL A 421 22.76 13.99 -28.40
N PHE A 422 23.30 12.78 -28.23
CA PHE A 422 24.51 12.29 -28.88
C PHE A 422 24.41 10.80 -29.17
N THR A 423 25.39 10.27 -29.91
CA THR A 423 25.48 8.85 -30.23
C THR A 423 26.50 8.17 -29.31
N ILE A 424 26.15 7.00 -28.78
CA ILE A 424 27.09 6.06 -28.14
C ILE A 424 27.31 4.82 -29.03
N ILE A 425 28.40 4.10 -28.80
CA ILE A 425 28.78 2.87 -29.51
C ILE A 425 29.01 1.74 -28.50
N SER A 426 28.49 0.54 -28.77
CA SER A 426 28.79 -0.67 -27.97
C SER A 426 30.17 -1.28 -28.30
N LYS A 427 30.66 -2.18 -27.44
CA LYS A 427 31.85 -3.02 -27.65
C LYS A 427 31.80 -3.85 -28.94
N LYS A 428 30.61 -3.97 -29.56
CA LYS A 428 30.37 -4.65 -30.86
C LYS A 428 30.26 -3.69 -32.06
N GLY A 429 30.28 -2.37 -31.84
CA GLY A 429 30.12 -1.36 -32.89
C GLY A 429 28.67 -0.91 -33.16
N GLU A 430 27.69 -1.40 -32.39
CA GLU A 430 26.28 -0.99 -32.52
C GLU A 430 26.11 0.45 -32.03
N ARG A 431 25.27 1.24 -32.70
CA ARG A 431 25.07 2.67 -32.40
C ARG A 431 23.71 2.91 -31.76
N PHE A 432 23.70 3.67 -30.67
CA PHE A 432 22.47 4.11 -30.00
C PHE A 432 22.47 5.63 -29.86
N ILE A 433 21.32 6.27 -30.13
CA ILE A 433 21.12 7.69 -29.91
C ILE A 433 20.55 7.87 -28.51
N VAL A 434 21.26 8.61 -27.66
CA VAL A 434 20.88 8.80 -26.26
C VAL A 434 20.62 10.28 -25.93
N GLU A 435 19.52 10.56 -25.23
CA GLU A 435 19.32 11.84 -24.53
C GLU A 435 19.89 11.71 -23.12
N THR A 436 20.89 12.50 -22.77
CA THR A 436 21.43 12.59 -21.41
C THR A 436 21.01 13.85 -20.67
N ARG A 437 20.71 13.68 -19.38
CA ARG A 437 20.57 14.76 -18.39
C ARG A 437 21.38 14.38 -17.16
N GLY A 438 22.23 15.28 -16.68
CA GLY A 438 23.04 15.05 -15.48
C GLY A 438 23.15 16.28 -14.59
N ALA A 439 23.55 16.05 -13.35
CA ALA A 439 23.87 17.06 -12.36
C ALA A 439 25.36 16.97 -11.97
N ILE A 440 25.95 18.12 -11.66
CA ILE A 440 27.32 18.17 -11.12
C ILE A 440 27.29 17.66 -9.66
N LEU A 441 28.02 16.58 -9.40
CA LEU A 441 28.36 16.15 -8.05
C LEU A 441 29.58 16.95 -7.57
N ASN A 442 29.38 17.72 -6.50
CA ASN A 442 30.45 18.45 -5.83
C ASN A 442 31.07 17.59 -4.73
N LYS A 443 32.40 17.63 -4.62
CA LYS A 443 33.18 17.09 -3.51
C LYS A 443 33.99 18.23 -2.89
N ASP A 444 33.92 18.39 -1.58
CA ASP A 444 34.63 19.43 -0.82
C ASP A 444 34.41 20.87 -1.39
N GLY A 445 33.19 21.13 -1.86
CA GLY A 445 32.78 22.40 -2.46
C GLY A 445 33.18 22.63 -3.92
N LYS A 446 33.82 21.65 -4.59
CA LYS A 446 34.27 21.76 -5.99
C LYS A 446 33.60 20.70 -6.88
N PRO A 447 33.32 21.00 -8.17
CA PRO A 447 32.90 19.99 -9.14
C PRO A 447 33.88 18.81 -9.20
N TYR A 448 33.35 17.58 -9.11
CA TYR A 448 34.14 16.34 -9.07
C TYR A 448 33.70 15.32 -10.13
N ALA A 449 32.39 15.15 -10.28
CA ALA A 449 31.80 14.20 -11.22
C ALA A 449 30.47 14.74 -11.78
N ILE A 450 29.96 14.08 -12.83
CA ILE A 450 28.62 14.27 -13.37
C ILE A 450 27.87 12.96 -13.20
N GLN A 451 26.78 12.97 -12.42
CA GLN A 451 25.85 11.86 -12.32
C GLN A 451 24.63 12.17 -13.16
N GLY A 452 24.14 11.21 -13.94
CA GLY A 452 23.04 11.45 -14.85
C GLY A 452 22.32 10.19 -15.31
N ILE A 453 21.28 10.44 -16.09
CA ILE A 453 20.45 9.45 -16.75
C ILE A 453 20.57 9.69 -18.26
N ALA A 454 20.91 8.64 -19.00
CA ALA A 454 20.91 8.62 -20.46
C ALA A 454 19.81 7.66 -20.94
N ARG A 455 18.80 8.21 -21.62
CA ARG A 455 17.71 7.44 -22.22
C ARG A 455 18.06 7.08 -23.65
N ASP A 456 17.92 5.80 -24.01
CA ASP A 456 17.91 5.41 -25.42
C ASP A 456 16.67 5.96 -26.12
N ILE A 457 16.90 6.86 -27.08
CA ILE A 457 15.87 7.45 -27.93
C ILE A 457 16.00 7.00 -29.39
N THR A 458 16.78 5.94 -29.68
CA THR A 458 17.00 5.42 -31.04
C THR A 458 15.68 5.03 -31.71
N LEU A 459 14.79 4.33 -30.98
CA LEU A 459 13.46 3.98 -31.48
C LEU A 459 12.57 5.23 -31.67
N GLN A 460 12.62 6.18 -30.72
CA GLN A 460 11.88 7.44 -30.83
C GLN A 460 12.34 8.24 -32.05
N LYS A 461 13.64 8.32 -32.33
CA LYS A 461 14.18 9.01 -33.51
C LYS A 461 13.77 8.32 -34.81
N LYS A 462 13.80 6.99 -34.89
CA LYS A 462 13.25 6.26 -36.05
C LYS A 462 11.74 6.50 -36.22
N MET A 463 10.97 6.67 -35.14
CA MET A 463 9.55 7.05 -35.21
C MET A 463 9.33 8.52 -35.62
N GLU A 464 10.18 9.45 -35.18
CA GLU A 464 10.16 10.85 -35.63
C GLU A 464 10.51 10.98 -37.12
N GLU A 465 11.45 10.17 -37.62
CA GLU A 465 11.80 10.07 -39.04
C GLU A 465 10.63 9.48 -39.86
N GLN A 466 9.95 8.44 -39.36
CA GLN A 466 8.73 7.90 -39.97
C GLN A 466 7.58 8.92 -39.96
N LEU A 467 7.46 9.76 -38.92
CA LEU A 467 6.47 10.83 -38.87
C LEU A 467 6.78 11.95 -39.88
N LEU A 468 8.06 12.29 -40.06
CA LEU A 468 8.53 13.19 -41.12
C LEU A 468 8.27 12.61 -42.52
N GLU A 469 8.42 11.30 -42.72
CA GLU A 469 8.02 10.64 -43.97
C GLU A 469 6.50 10.71 -44.18
N SER A 470 5.70 10.59 -43.11
CA SER A 470 4.24 10.79 -43.17
C SER A 470 3.85 12.25 -43.50
N GLN A 471 4.56 13.25 -42.97
CA GLN A 471 4.38 14.66 -43.34
C GLN A 471 4.85 14.96 -44.78
N LYS A 472 5.78 14.15 -45.32
CA LYS A 472 6.14 14.17 -46.74
C LYS A 472 5.01 13.59 -47.61
N LEU A 473 4.24 12.61 -47.11
CA LEU A 473 3.00 12.13 -47.75
C LEU A 473 1.86 13.18 -47.67
N GLU A 474 1.76 13.95 -46.58
CA GLU A 474 0.83 15.09 -46.48
C GLU A 474 1.20 16.20 -47.47
N SER A 475 2.50 16.47 -47.64
CA SER A 475 3.02 17.41 -48.64
C SER A 475 2.75 16.97 -50.09
N ILE A 476 2.64 15.68 -50.36
CA ILE A 476 2.16 15.13 -51.64
C ILE A 476 0.68 15.48 -51.89
N GLY A 477 -0.12 15.65 -50.83
CA GLY A 477 -1.48 16.19 -50.91
C GLY A 477 -1.52 17.66 -51.39
N LEU A 478 -0.55 18.48 -50.99
CA LEU A 478 -0.41 19.86 -51.49
C LEU A 478 0.05 19.89 -52.96
N LEU A 479 0.96 18.99 -53.36
CA LEU A 479 1.40 18.85 -54.75
C LEU A 479 0.26 18.47 -55.71
N ALA A 480 -0.74 17.72 -55.24
CA ALA A 480 -1.94 17.41 -56.02
C ALA A 480 -2.71 18.68 -56.46
N GLY A 481 -2.66 19.77 -55.68
CA GLY A 481 -3.23 21.06 -56.06
C GLY A 481 -2.54 21.72 -57.25
N GLY A 482 -1.20 21.64 -57.33
CA GLY A 482 -0.44 22.11 -58.49
C GLY A 482 -0.69 21.28 -59.75
N ILE A 483 -0.82 19.96 -59.58
CA ILE A 483 -1.16 19.04 -60.69
C ILE A 483 -2.58 19.33 -61.22
N ALA A 484 -3.54 19.59 -60.33
CA ALA A 484 -4.90 19.97 -60.73
C ALA A 484 -4.93 21.31 -61.50
N HIS A 485 -4.13 22.30 -61.08
CA HIS A 485 -3.94 23.55 -61.80
C HIS A 485 -3.41 23.32 -63.22
N ASP A 486 -2.36 22.52 -63.39
CA ASP A 486 -1.76 22.29 -64.71
C ASP A 486 -2.64 21.42 -65.63
N PHE A 487 -3.41 20.48 -65.06
CA PHE A 487 -4.44 19.75 -65.80
C PHE A 487 -5.55 20.68 -66.29
N ASN A 488 -6.04 21.59 -65.44
CA ASN A 488 -7.01 22.62 -65.82
C ASN A 488 -6.48 23.56 -66.91
N ASN A 489 -5.19 23.94 -66.86
CA ASN A 489 -4.56 24.76 -67.89
C ASN A 489 -4.54 24.07 -69.26
N ILE A 490 -4.29 22.76 -69.31
CA ILE A 490 -4.29 22.00 -70.57
C ILE A 490 -5.72 21.76 -71.08
N LEU A 491 -6.68 21.47 -70.20
CA LEU A 491 -8.10 21.43 -70.57
C LEU A 491 -8.56 22.78 -71.15
N MET A 492 -8.20 23.89 -70.50
CA MET A 492 -8.50 25.24 -70.99
C MET A 492 -7.84 25.51 -72.34
N SER A 493 -6.60 25.07 -72.56
CA SER A 493 -5.93 25.15 -73.87
C SER A 493 -6.69 24.38 -74.95
N ILE A 494 -7.04 23.11 -74.70
CA ILE A 494 -7.74 22.25 -75.67
C ILE A 494 -9.12 22.84 -76.01
N ILE A 495 -9.88 23.26 -75.00
CA ILE A 495 -11.21 23.87 -75.20
C ILE A 495 -11.11 25.15 -76.02
N ASN A 496 -10.16 26.05 -75.74
CA ASN A 496 -10.01 27.28 -76.52
C ASN A 496 -9.56 27.02 -77.96
N TYR A 497 -8.62 26.09 -78.21
CA TYR A 497 -8.24 25.74 -79.58
C TYR A 497 -9.39 25.09 -80.37
N ILE A 498 -10.22 24.26 -79.76
CA ILE A 498 -11.46 23.75 -80.38
C ILE A 498 -12.37 24.90 -80.79
N GLU A 499 -12.55 25.91 -79.92
CA GLU A 499 -13.44 27.05 -80.21
C GLU A 499 -12.84 28.04 -81.23
N PHE A 500 -11.51 28.17 -81.31
CA PHE A 500 -10.83 28.91 -82.38
C PHE A 500 -10.98 28.19 -83.72
N ILE A 501 -10.74 26.87 -83.78
CA ILE A 501 -10.89 26.06 -85.01
C ILE A 501 -12.33 26.10 -85.56
N LYS A 502 -13.35 26.09 -84.68
CA LYS A 502 -14.76 26.30 -85.08
C LYS A 502 -15.00 27.69 -85.70
N LYS A 503 -14.34 28.72 -85.17
CA LYS A 503 -14.58 30.13 -85.51
C LYS A 503 -13.84 30.56 -86.78
N ASP A 504 -12.62 30.07 -86.96
CA ASP A 504 -11.71 30.47 -88.04
C ASP A 504 -11.79 29.51 -89.25
N TYR A 505 -12.85 28.70 -89.34
CA TYR A 505 -13.17 27.78 -90.46
C TYR A 505 -13.52 28.51 -91.79
N GLY A 506 -13.04 29.74 -91.96
CA GLY A 506 -13.03 30.51 -93.20
C GLY A 506 -11.62 30.78 -93.76
N ASN A 507 -10.53 30.47 -93.03
CA ASN A 507 -9.16 30.73 -93.49
C ASN A 507 -8.24 29.50 -93.32
N LYS A 508 -7.63 29.03 -94.42
CA LYS A 508 -7.07 27.67 -94.49
C LYS A 508 -5.70 27.47 -93.84
N ASP A 509 -4.91 28.54 -93.69
CA ASP A 509 -3.53 28.41 -93.20
C ASP A 509 -3.44 28.36 -91.66
N ALA A 510 -4.34 29.05 -90.96
CA ALA A 510 -4.42 29.02 -89.50
C ALA A 510 -4.81 27.61 -88.97
N PHE A 511 -5.76 26.97 -89.66
CA PHE A 511 -6.32 25.65 -89.32
C PHE A 511 -5.25 24.58 -89.04
N PHE A 512 -4.14 24.56 -89.79
CA PHE A 512 -3.08 23.57 -89.57
C PHE A 512 -2.25 23.86 -88.30
N SER A 513 -2.07 25.13 -87.92
CA SER A 513 -1.34 25.52 -86.71
C SER A 513 -2.12 25.19 -85.45
N ASP A 514 -3.43 25.47 -85.42
CA ASP A 514 -4.26 25.19 -84.24
C ASP A 514 -4.51 23.69 -84.05
N ILE A 515 -4.68 22.92 -85.13
CA ILE A 515 -4.72 21.45 -85.07
C ILE A 515 -3.41 20.88 -84.52
N GLN A 516 -2.26 21.43 -84.93
CA GLN A 516 -0.95 21.04 -84.42
C GLN A 516 -0.81 21.38 -82.92
N HIS A 517 -1.23 22.58 -82.49
CA HIS A 517 -1.22 22.96 -81.06
C HIS A 517 -2.20 22.13 -80.21
N LEU A 518 -3.36 21.76 -80.75
CA LEU A 518 -4.32 20.87 -80.11
C LEU A 518 -3.72 19.46 -79.92
N ARG A 519 -3.02 18.93 -80.92
CA ARG A 519 -2.27 17.66 -80.78
C ARG A 519 -1.20 17.77 -79.70
N ASP A 520 -0.39 18.83 -79.71
CA ASP A 520 0.68 19.03 -78.73
C ASP A 520 0.14 19.20 -77.30
N SER A 521 -1.04 19.80 -77.13
CA SER A 521 -1.72 19.88 -75.82
C SER A 521 -2.31 18.53 -75.39
N ALA A 522 -2.86 17.73 -76.30
CA ALA A 522 -3.30 16.37 -75.99
C ALA A 522 -2.12 15.44 -75.63
N GLU A 523 -0.98 15.53 -76.33
CA GLU A 523 0.25 14.81 -75.97
C GLU A 523 0.79 15.23 -74.60
N ARG A 524 0.75 16.53 -74.26
CA ARG A 524 1.07 17.04 -72.91
C ARG A 524 0.12 16.46 -71.84
N ALA A 525 -1.18 16.42 -72.09
CA ALA A 525 -2.16 15.82 -71.17
C ALA A 525 -1.87 14.33 -70.94
N ALA A 526 -1.69 13.55 -72.00
CA ALA A 526 -1.41 12.12 -71.92
C ALA A 526 -0.11 11.84 -71.14
N LYS A 527 0.93 12.64 -71.35
CA LYS A 527 2.22 12.52 -70.65
C LYS A 527 2.09 12.83 -69.14
N LEU A 528 1.31 13.83 -68.77
CA LEU A 528 1.02 14.13 -67.35
C LEU A 528 0.16 13.05 -66.70
N VAL A 529 -0.85 12.50 -67.40
CA VAL A 529 -1.65 11.38 -66.89
C VAL A 529 -0.77 10.14 -66.67
N GLN A 530 0.16 9.82 -67.57
CA GLN A 530 1.11 8.72 -67.34
C GLN A 530 2.05 8.97 -66.15
N GLN A 531 2.52 10.22 -65.96
CA GLN A 531 3.33 10.58 -64.80
C GLN A 531 2.53 10.51 -63.48
N LEU A 532 1.25 10.86 -63.50
CA LEU A 532 0.35 10.78 -62.35
C LEU A 532 -0.01 9.33 -61.98
N LEU A 533 -0.30 8.50 -62.98
CA LEU A 533 -0.56 7.07 -62.80
C LEU A 533 0.68 6.31 -62.30
N GLY A 534 1.89 6.73 -62.71
CA GLY A 534 3.14 6.22 -62.16
C GLY A 534 3.39 6.60 -60.68
N PHE A 535 2.83 7.72 -60.22
CA PHE A 535 2.93 8.17 -58.82
C PHE A 535 1.87 7.52 -57.92
N SER A 536 0.73 7.12 -58.49
CA SER A 536 -0.30 6.34 -57.79
C SER A 536 0.22 4.93 -57.48
N ARG A 537 0.39 4.60 -56.19
CA ARG A 537 0.86 3.29 -55.70
C ARG A 537 -0.17 2.15 -55.86
N LYS A 538 -0.91 2.12 -57.00
CA LYS A 538 -1.99 1.17 -57.31
C LYS A 538 -2.09 0.78 -58.80
N GLN A 539 -1.00 0.81 -59.56
CA GLN A 539 -0.92 -0.10 -60.71
C GLN A 539 -0.78 -1.53 -60.17
N MET A 540 -1.64 -2.45 -60.63
CA MET A 540 -1.52 -3.86 -60.28
C MET A 540 -0.30 -4.43 -61.02
N ILE A 541 0.71 -4.80 -60.25
CA ILE A 541 1.93 -5.42 -60.77
C ILE A 541 1.58 -6.88 -61.11
N LEU A 542 1.85 -7.32 -62.34
CA LEU A 542 1.69 -8.70 -62.80
C LEU A 542 3.08 -9.31 -63.04
N PRO A 543 3.82 -9.63 -61.96
CA PRO A 543 5.18 -10.13 -62.09
C PRO A 543 5.17 -11.56 -62.64
N SER A 544 6.06 -11.81 -63.60
CA SER A 544 6.18 -13.09 -64.30
C SER A 544 7.66 -13.42 -64.57
N PRO A 545 7.99 -14.68 -64.96
CA PRO A 545 9.34 -15.01 -65.40
C PRO A 545 9.65 -14.30 -66.72
N LEU A 546 10.60 -13.37 -66.69
CA LEU A 546 11.05 -12.59 -67.84
C LEU A 546 12.50 -12.92 -68.18
N ASP A 547 12.74 -13.31 -69.42
CA ASP A 547 14.06 -13.27 -70.03
C ASP A 547 14.48 -11.80 -70.20
N ILE A 548 15.55 -11.40 -69.52
CA ILE A 548 15.98 -10.01 -69.52
C ILE A 548 16.70 -9.61 -70.82
N ASP A 549 17.37 -10.54 -71.49
CA ASP A 549 18.17 -10.28 -72.69
C ASP A 549 17.24 -10.07 -73.88
N GLU A 550 16.20 -10.90 -73.99
CA GLU A 550 15.14 -10.71 -74.97
C GLU A 550 14.35 -9.42 -74.71
N LEU A 551 14.10 -9.05 -73.45
CA LEU A 551 13.45 -7.79 -73.10
C LEU A 551 14.32 -6.59 -73.50
N VAL A 552 15.57 -6.52 -73.03
CA VAL A 552 16.51 -5.42 -73.31
C VAL A 552 16.80 -5.31 -74.82
N SER A 553 16.98 -6.43 -75.52
CA SER A 553 17.18 -6.47 -76.97
C SER A 553 15.96 -5.94 -77.73
N ARG A 554 14.75 -6.42 -77.42
CA ARG A 554 13.50 -5.91 -78.05
C ARG A 554 13.31 -4.42 -77.74
N PHE A 555 13.52 -4.02 -76.50
CA PHE A 555 13.39 -2.64 -76.03
C PHE A 555 14.32 -1.70 -76.81
N ALA A 556 15.63 -2.00 -76.85
CA ALA A 556 16.62 -1.17 -77.53
C ALA A 556 16.32 -0.99 -79.02
N ASN A 557 15.92 -2.08 -79.71
CA ASN A 557 15.52 -2.04 -81.12
C ASN A 557 14.26 -1.18 -81.36
N SER A 558 13.28 -1.19 -80.45
CA SER A 558 12.11 -0.30 -80.52
C SER A 558 12.46 1.16 -80.23
N VAL A 559 13.37 1.41 -79.28
CA VAL A 559 13.71 2.75 -78.77
C VAL A 559 14.64 3.54 -79.70
N LEU A 560 15.39 2.88 -80.61
CA LEU A 560 16.15 3.54 -81.69
C LEU A 560 15.36 4.67 -82.39
N LYS A 561 14.07 4.44 -82.67
CA LYS A 561 13.20 5.41 -83.37
C LYS A 561 12.86 6.68 -82.57
N PHE A 562 13.09 6.69 -81.26
CA PHE A 562 12.67 7.76 -80.34
C PHE A 562 13.83 8.58 -79.74
N LEU A 563 15.08 8.11 -79.88
CA LEU A 563 16.26 8.83 -79.37
C LEU A 563 16.90 9.76 -80.40
N GLY A 564 16.62 9.56 -81.69
CA GLY A 564 17.15 10.37 -82.79
C GLY A 564 18.43 9.80 -83.40
N GLU A 565 18.70 10.15 -84.66
CA GLU A 565 19.72 9.53 -85.52
C GLU A 565 21.17 9.67 -84.99
N ASN A 566 21.42 10.66 -84.13
CA ASN A 566 22.75 10.97 -83.61
C ASN A 566 23.18 10.11 -82.40
N ILE A 567 22.32 9.20 -81.90
CA ILE A 567 22.66 8.32 -80.76
C ILE A 567 22.83 6.88 -81.23
N LYS A 568 24.07 6.37 -81.16
CA LYS A 568 24.36 4.97 -81.43
C LYS A 568 23.99 4.12 -80.22
N ILE A 569 23.04 3.20 -80.38
CA ILE A 569 22.73 2.20 -79.35
C ILE A 569 23.66 0.98 -79.53
N GLU A 570 24.19 0.48 -78.43
CA GLU A 570 25.00 -0.75 -78.39
C GLU A 570 24.45 -1.73 -77.32
N LEU A 571 24.59 -3.03 -77.59
CA LEU A 571 24.10 -4.12 -76.74
C LEU A 571 25.26 -5.05 -76.36
N SER A 572 25.38 -5.36 -75.07
CA SER A 572 26.34 -6.33 -74.52
C SER A 572 25.61 -7.28 -73.58
N LEU A 573 24.98 -8.30 -74.16
CA LEU A 573 24.13 -9.25 -73.44
C LEU A 573 24.90 -10.52 -73.06
N THR A 574 24.50 -11.16 -71.95
CA THR A 574 25.11 -12.42 -71.49
C THR A 574 24.68 -13.63 -72.36
N PRO A 575 25.49 -14.70 -72.48
CA PRO A 575 25.08 -15.93 -73.19
C PRO A 575 23.97 -16.71 -72.49
N ASP A 576 23.84 -16.57 -71.15
CA ASP A 576 23.13 -17.52 -70.31
C ASP A 576 21.60 -17.27 -70.18
N ARG A 577 21.07 -16.24 -70.86
CA ARG A 577 19.64 -15.86 -70.88
C ARG A 577 18.97 -15.86 -69.49
N PRO A 578 19.47 -15.06 -68.52
CA PRO A 578 18.99 -15.13 -67.15
C PRO A 578 17.57 -14.57 -67.02
N TYR A 579 16.78 -15.27 -66.20
CA TYR A 579 15.40 -14.88 -65.91
C TYR A 579 15.32 -14.05 -64.63
N ILE A 580 14.42 -13.07 -64.63
CA ILE A 580 14.00 -12.31 -63.45
C ILE A 580 12.50 -12.52 -63.22
N TYR A 581 12.03 -12.37 -61.98
CA TYR A 581 10.59 -12.43 -61.67
C TYR A 581 10.03 -11.02 -61.46
N ALA A 582 9.57 -10.38 -62.53
CA ALA A 582 9.27 -8.95 -62.57
C ALA A 582 8.09 -8.63 -63.52
N ASP A 583 7.55 -7.42 -63.42
CA ASP A 583 6.55 -6.91 -64.38
C ASP A 583 7.24 -6.31 -65.61
N ARG A 584 6.87 -6.80 -66.80
CA ARG A 584 7.48 -6.38 -68.07
C ARG A 584 7.33 -4.88 -68.31
N SER A 585 6.14 -4.34 -68.03
CA SER A 585 5.83 -2.93 -68.28
C SER A 585 6.64 -2.02 -67.37
N GLN A 586 6.88 -2.42 -66.11
CA GLN A 586 7.76 -1.69 -65.21
C GLN A 586 9.22 -1.71 -65.67
N VAL A 587 9.74 -2.85 -66.13
CA VAL A 587 11.12 -2.93 -66.64
C VAL A 587 11.29 -2.08 -67.91
N GLU A 588 10.37 -2.18 -68.87
CA GLU A 588 10.38 -1.35 -70.08
C GLU A 588 10.23 0.16 -69.75
N GLN A 589 9.41 0.52 -68.75
CA GLN A 589 9.27 1.91 -68.27
C GLN A 589 10.55 2.42 -67.57
N MET A 590 11.23 1.58 -66.79
CA MET A 590 12.52 1.93 -66.18
C MET A 590 13.58 2.19 -67.25
N LEU A 591 13.72 1.30 -68.22
CA LEU A 591 14.65 1.47 -69.34
C LEU A 591 14.33 2.70 -70.18
N MET A 592 13.05 3.04 -70.38
CA MET A 592 12.61 4.27 -71.06
C MET A 592 12.98 5.54 -70.30
N ASN A 593 12.76 5.58 -68.98
CA ASN A 593 13.16 6.71 -68.14
C ASN A 593 14.68 6.94 -68.17
N LEU A 594 15.47 5.87 -68.22
CA LEU A 594 16.93 5.96 -68.35
C LEU A 594 17.34 6.44 -69.75
N ALA A 595 16.85 5.80 -70.82
CA ALA A 595 17.17 6.15 -72.20
C ALA A 595 16.84 7.60 -72.56
N LEU A 596 15.70 8.13 -72.08
CA LEU A 596 15.32 9.54 -72.27
C LEU A 596 16.24 10.50 -71.50
N ASN A 597 16.65 10.16 -70.29
CA ASN A 597 17.60 10.97 -69.53
C ASN A 597 18.99 10.98 -70.19
N SER A 598 19.45 9.83 -70.67
CA SER A 598 20.70 9.68 -71.42
C SER A 598 20.71 10.48 -72.73
N ARG A 599 19.61 10.46 -73.49
CA ARG A 599 19.45 11.32 -74.69
C ARG A 599 19.54 12.80 -74.33
N ASP A 600 18.83 13.23 -73.29
CA ASP A 600 18.86 14.63 -72.83
C ASP A 600 20.25 15.04 -72.31
N ALA A 601 21.09 14.09 -71.88
CA ALA A 601 22.49 14.30 -71.51
C ALA A 601 23.47 14.24 -72.71
N MET A 602 23.01 13.79 -73.89
CA MET A 602 23.77 13.68 -75.14
C MET A 602 23.16 14.54 -76.28
N PRO A 603 22.99 15.87 -76.11
CA PRO A 603 22.32 16.72 -77.10
C PRO A 603 23.08 16.84 -78.44
N GLY A 604 24.38 16.56 -78.46
CA GLY A 604 25.20 16.48 -79.68
C GLY A 604 25.25 15.09 -80.33
N GLY A 605 24.49 14.12 -79.81
CA GLY A 605 24.70 12.70 -80.09
C GLY A 605 25.69 12.03 -79.13
N GLY A 606 25.90 10.73 -79.31
CA GLY A 606 26.76 9.93 -78.45
C GLY A 606 26.46 8.43 -78.51
N ARG A 607 26.87 7.69 -77.47
CA ARG A 607 26.66 6.24 -77.36
C ARG A 607 25.78 5.91 -76.16
N LEU A 608 24.74 5.09 -76.37
CA LEU A 608 23.92 4.52 -75.30
C LEU A 608 24.09 2.99 -75.30
N THR A 609 24.69 2.47 -74.24
CA THR A 609 24.99 1.04 -74.10
C THR A 609 24.02 0.41 -73.11
N PHE A 610 23.34 -0.68 -73.51
CA PHE A 610 22.64 -1.56 -72.57
C PHE A 610 23.43 -2.85 -72.43
N SER A 611 23.64 -3.30 -71.19
CA SER A 611 24.32 -4.56 -70.90
C SER A 611 23.63 -5.37 -69.81
N THR A 612 23.80 -6.69 -69.87
CA THR A 612 23.26 -7.64 -68.90
C THR A 612 24.35 -8.59 -68.41
N GLU A 613 24.34 -8.88 -67.11
CA GLU A 613 25.37 -9.66 -66.43
C GLU A 613 24.73 -10.44 -65.26
N VAL A 614 25.21 -11.65 -64.96
CA VAL A 614 24.84 -12.39 -63.75
C VAL A 614 25.95 -12.23 -62.72
N VAL A 615 25.63 -11.70 -61.54
CA VAL A 615 26.60 -11.36 -60.50
C VAL A 615 26.24 -12.01 -59.17
N ASP A 616 27.21 -12.69 -58.55
CA ASP A 616 27.10 -13.25 -57.19
C ASP A 616 27.57 -12.20 -56.17
N LEU A 617 26.61 -11.58 -55.47
CA LEU A 617 26.90 -10.51 -54.50
C LEU A 617 27.26 -11.13 -53.14
N LYS A 618 28.45 -10.80 -52.64
CA LYS A 618 29.00 -11.35 -51.39
C LYS A 618 28.92 -10.33 -50.26
N ASP A 619 27.72 -10.23 -49.68
CA ASP A 619 27.40 -9.35 -48.55
C ASP A 619 27.64 -7.86 -48.85
N GLU A 620 27.14 -7.40 -49.99
CA GLU A 620 27.21 -5.98 -50.36
C GLU A 620 26.15 -5.15 -49.62
N ALA A 621 26.52 -3.95 -49.17
CA ALA A 621 25.60 -2.99 -48.56
C ALA A 621 25.13 -1.92 -49.57
N GLU A 622 23.87 -1.53 -49.46
CA GLU A 622 23.31 -0.31 -50.07
C GLU A 622 22.38 0.35 -49.04
N GLY A 623 22.85 1.43 -48.41
CA GLY A 623 22.19 2.03 -47.23
C GLY A 623 22.23 1.10 -46.01
N GLU A 624 21.10 0.96 -45.29
CA GLU A 624 20.95 0.01 -44.18
C GLU A 624 20.72 -1.46 -44.66
N LYS A 625 20.48 -1.69 -45.96
CA LYS A 625 20.19 -3.03 -46.50
C LYS A 625 21.45 -3.73 -46.98
N ARG A 626 21.56 -5.04 -46.69
CA ARG A 626 22.57 -5.96 -47.22
C ARG A 626 21.94 -6.86 -48.29
N PHE A 627 22.70 -7.14 -49.34
CA PHE A 627 22.29 -7.92 -50.50
C PHE A 627 23.30 -9.04 -50.72
N SER A 628 22.81 -10.27 -50.86
CA SER A 628 23.66 -11.45 -51.03
C SER A 628 23.00 -12.52 -51.89
N GLY A 629 23.81 -13.29 -52.63
CA GLY A 629 23.37 -14.26 -53.61
C GLY A 629 23.39 -13.73 -55.05
N GLU A 630 22.82 -14.48 -55.99
CA GLU A 630 22.88 -14.16 -57.41
C GLU A 630 21.82 -13.14 -57.85
N TYR A 631 22.29 -12.10 -58.54
CA TYR A 631 21.49 -11.04 -59.14
C TYR A 631 21.74 -10.98 -60.65
N VAL A 632 20.70 -10.59 -61.38
CA VAL A 632 20.75 -10.16 -62.77
C VAL A 632 20.94 -8.65 -62.76
N LEU A 633 22.12 -8.22 -63.19
CA LEU A 633 22.46 -6.82 -63.36
C LEU A 633 22.11 -6.37 -64.78
N VAL A 634 21.29 -5.32 -64.90
CA VAL A 634 21.07 -4.58 -66.14
C VAL A 634 21.73 -3.21 -66.00
N SER A 635 22.73 -2.89 -66.83
CA SER A 635 23.38 -1.58 -66.83
C SER A 635 22.98 -0.78 -68.07
N VAL A 636 22.58 0.48 -67.86
CA VAL A 636 22.34 1.46 -68.93
C VAL A 636 23.42 2.53 -68.80
N SER A 637 24.24 2.73 -69.85
CA SER A 637 25.37 3.68 -69.82
C SER A 637 25.37 4.63 -71.01
N ASP A 638 25.44 5.93 -70.74
CA ASP A 638 25.62 6.97 -71.74
C ASP A 638 27.00 7.61 -71.69
N THR A 639 27.36 8.28 -72.79
CA THR A 639 28.54 9.16 -72.91
C THR A 639 28.14 10.64 -72.85
N GLY A 640 27.18 10.98 -71.97
CA GLY A 640 26.64 12.33 -71.85
C GLY A 640 27.47 13.27 -70.97
N CYS A 641 26.89 14.45 -70.69
CA CYS A 641 27.50 15.45 -69.80
C CYS A 641 27.68 14.99 -68.35
N GLY A 642 27.06 13.88 -67.94
CA GLY A 642 27.20 13.30 -66.60
C GLY A 642 26.57 14.14 -65.47
N ILE A 643 26.80 13.71 -64.23
CA ILE A 643 26.17 14.23 -63.03
C ILE A 643 27.26 14.59 -61.99
N PRO A 644 27.28 15.83 -61.44
CA PRO A 644 28.19 16.19 -60.35
C PRO A 644 27.95 15.36 -59.07
N GLU A 645 29.01 15.06 -58.33
CA GLU A 645 28.97 14.23 -57.11
C GLU A 645 28.05 14.79 -56.02
N GLU A 646 28.02 16.12 -55.86
CA GLU A 646 27.08 16.85 -54.99
C GLU A 646 25.60 16.53 -55.25
N ASN A 647 25.27 16.17 -56.50
CA ASN A 647 23.92 15.95 -56.97
C ASN A 647 23.54 14.46 -56.98
N LEU A 648 24.53 13.54 -57.09
CA LEU A 648 24.31 12.09 -57.03
C LEU A 648 23.57 11.60 -55.78
N LYS A 649 23.70 12.31 -54.65
CA LYS A 649 22.96 11.99 -53.41
C LYS A 649 21.47 12.36 -53.46
N LYS A 650 21.05 13.16 -54.45
CA LYS A 650 19.70 13.73 -54.59
C LYS A 650 18.96 13.29 -55.85
N VAL A 651 19.62 12.65 -56.82
CA VAL A 651 18.98 12.25 -58.10
C VAL A 651 17.77 11.32 -57.96
N PHE A 652 17.63 10.64 -56.82
CA PHE A 652 16.46 9.79 -56.51
C PHE A 652 15.37 10.52 -55.69
N GLU A 653 15.59 11.76 -55.25
CA GLU A 653 14.56 12.56 -54.59
C GLU A 653 13.49 12.96 -55.62
N PRO A 654 12.18 12.72 -55.36
CA PRO A 654 11.12 13.14 -56.26
C PRO A 654 11.17 14.65 -56.53
N PHE A 655 10.96 15.02 -57.80
CA PHE A 655 11.00 16.40 -58.32
C PHE A 655 12.39 17.06 -58.34
N TYR A 656 13.46 16.38 -57.91
CA TYR A 656 14.82 16.91 -58.02
C TYR A 656 15.32 16.89 -59.47
N THR A 657 15.71 18.05 -60.01
CA THR A 657 16.16 18.20 -61.40
C THR A 657 17.20 19.31 -61.55
N THR A 658 18.25 19.05 -62.34
CA THR A 658 19.23 20.05 -62.79
C THR A 658 18.86 20.70 -64.13
N LYS A 659 17.82 20.19 -64.81
CA LYS A 659 17.30 20.75 -66.08
C LYS A 659 16.46 22.01 -65.80
N PRO A 660 16.47 23.03 -66.69
CA PRO A 660 15.65 24.23 -66.54
C PRO A 660 14.15 23.94 -66.37
N VAL A 661 13.43 24.89 -65.75
CA VAL A 661 11.98 24.83 -65.53
C VAL A 661 11.24 24.48 -66.83
N GLY A 662 10.35 23.48 -66.77
CA GLY A 662 9.61 22.97 -67.93
C GLY A 662 10.36 21.95 -68.81
N LYS A 663 11.69 21.77 -68.66
CA LYS A 663 12.47 20.77 -69.42
C LYS A 663 12.81 19.49 -68.64
N GLY A 664 12.57 19.45 -67.34
CA GLY A 664 12.69 18.24 -66.52
C GLY A 664 11.66 18.23 -65.39
N THR A 665 11.04 17.08 -65.13
CA THR A 665 10.06 16.91 -64.04
C THR A 665 10.67 16.41 -62.73
N GLY A 666 11.95 15.99 -62.75
CA GLY A 666 12.63 15.40 -61.59
C GLY A 666 12.04 14.07 -61.09
N LEU A 667 11.12 13.45 -61.84
CA LEU A 667 10.45 12.21 -61.42
C LEU A 667 11.05 10.94 -62.04
N GLY A 668 11.82 11.04 -63.12
CA GLY A 668 12.27 9.87 -63.90
C GLY A 668 13.14 8.88 -63.12
N LEU A 669 14.07 9.38 -62.30
CA LEU A 669 14.95 8.52 -61.50
C LEU A 669 14.31 8.07 -60.17
N SER A 670 13.47 8.90 -59.55
CA SER A 670 12.66 8.46 -58.38
C SER A 670 11.66 7.36 -58.75
N MET A 671 11.11 7.38 -59.97
CA MET A 671 10.30 6.30 -60.55
C MET A 671 11.10 4.99 -60.68
N VAL A 672 12.32 5.06 -61.24
CA VAL A 672 13.23 3.89 -61.36
C VAL A 672 13.55 3.32 -59.98
N TYR A 673 13.90 4.16 -59.00
CA TYR A 673 14.14 3.73 -57.62
C TYR A 673 12.92 3.03 -57.00
N GLY A 674 11.72 3.60 -57.17
CA GLY A 674 10.48 3.02 -56.67
C GLY A 674 10.14 1.66 -57.27
N ALA A 675 10.26 1.53 -58.60
CA ALA A 675 10.01 0.28 -59.31
C ALA A 675 11.06 -0.81 -58.97
N MET A 676 12.34 -0.46 -58.78
CA MET A 676 13.34 -1.44 -58.33
C MET A 676 13.03 -1.99 -56.94
N GLN A 677 12.63 -1.15 -55.97
CA GLN A 677 12.23 -1.63 -54.64
C GLN A 677 10.98 -2.53 -54.70
N GLN A 678 10.04 -2.28 -55.61
CA GLN A 678 8.86 -3.14 -55.83
C GLN A 678 9.25 -4.52 -56.36
N ASN A 679 10.19 -4.59 -57.30
CA ASN A 679 10.72 -5.84 -57.87
C ASN A 679 11.79 -6.50 -56.97
N LYS A 680 11.85 -6.15 -55.68
CA LYS A 680 12.82 -6.65 -54.66
C LYS A 680 14.30 -6.45 -55.04
N GLY A 681 14.58 -5.54 -55.97
CA GLY A 681 15.90 -5.18 -56.44
C GLY A 681 16.40 -3.85 -55.85
N PHE A 682 17.55 -3.40 -56.35
CA PHE A 682 18.13 -2.10 -56.00
C PHE A 682 18.81 -1.45 -57.21
N VAL A 683 19.08 -0.14 -57.12
CA VAL A 683 19.71 0.65 -58.19
C VAL A 683 20.91 1.43 -57.66
N ARG A 684 21.99 1.48 -58.43
CA ARG A 684 23.13 2.37 -58.23
C ARG A 684 23.34 3.26 -59.44
N ILE A 685 23.90 4.45 -59.23
CA ILE A 685 24.30 5.38 -60.29
C ILE A 685 25.77 5.72 -60.11
N PHE A 686 26.52 5.56 -61.19
CA PHE A 686 27.93 5.93 -61.30
C PHE A 686 28.01 7.01 -62.39
N SER A 687 28.56 8.18 -62.08
CA SER A 687 28.71 9.26 -63.06
C SER A 687 29.82 10.20 -62.63
N ARG A 688 30.42 10.87 -63.61
CA ARG A 688 31.30 12.02 -63.41
C ARG A 688 30.98 13.05 -64.48
N LEU A 689 31.20 14.32 -64.16
CA LEU A 689 30.97 15.42 -65.10
C LEU A 689 31.85 15.25 -66.35
N ASN A 690 31.20 15.25 -67.53
CA ASN A 690 31.77 15.00 -68.87
C ASN A 690 32.30 13.57 -69.14
N ASP A 691 32.08 12.60 -68.24
CA ASP A 691 32.48 11.18 -68.38
C ASP A 691 31.28 10.26 -68.66
N GLY A 692 30.07 10.81 -68.75
CA GLY A 692 28.81 10.07 -68.91
C GLY A 692 28.18 9.56 -67.60
N THR A 693 27.14 8.74 -67.75
CA THR A 693 26.35 8.18 -66.65
C THR A 693 26.11 6.69 -66.87
N THR A 694 26.43 5.85 -65.88
CA THR A 694 26.05 4.44 -65.83
C THR A 694 25.05 4.21 -64.70
N VAL A 695 23.85 3.72 -65.02
CA VAL A 695 22.84 3.30 -64.05
C VAL A 695 22.78 1.77 -64.03
N LYS A 696 22.99 1.17 -62.86
CA LYS A 696 23.01 -0.27 -62.63
C LYS A 696 21.75 -0.71 -61.87
N LEU A 697 20.92 -1.54 -62.49
CA LEU A 697 19.69 -2.12 -61.94
C LEU A 697 19.94 -3.59 -61.56
N TYR A 698 19.81 -3.94 -60.29
CA TYR A 698 20.06 -5.29 -59.77
C TYR A 698 18.74 -5.98 -59.43
N PHE A 699 18.38 -7.03 -60.16
CA PHE A 699 17.19 -7.85 -59.94
C PHE A 699 17.58 -9.24 -59.38
N PRO A 700 16.84 -9.86 -58.44
CA PRO A 700 17.14 -11.23 -58.01
C PRO A 700 17.03 -12.25 -59.16
N LEU A 701 17.98 -13.18 -59.25
CA LEU A 701 17.97 -14.24 -60.27
C LEU A 701 16.85 -15.26 -60.03
N TYR A 702 16.00 -15.49 -61.03
CA TYR A 702 14.89 -16.44 -60.97
C TYR A 702 15.24 -17.80 -61.58
N LYS A 703 15.50 -18.80 -60.74
CA LYS A 703 16.07 -20.09 -61.14
C LYS A 703 15.08 -21.15 -61.65
N GLU A 704 13.77 -20.98 -61.43
CA GLU A 704 12.77 -22.02 -61.74
C GLU A 704 12.33 -22.02 -63.23
N ALA A 705 12.72 -21.01 -64.02
CA ALA A 705 12.32 -20.87 -65.42
C ALA A 705 12.84 -21.97 -66.37
N ALA A 706 13.73 -22.85 -65.91
CA ALA A 706 14.33 -23.93 -66.70
C ALA A 706 13.34 -25.00 -67.20
N LEU A 707 12.08 -25.00 -66.72
CA LEU A 707 11.07 -26.02 -67.04
C LEU A 707 9.79 -25.44 -67.66
N LYS A 708 9.90 -24.60 -68.70
CA LYS A 708 8.91 -24.53 -69.80
C LYS A 708 9.43 -23.80 -71.03
N LYS A 709 9.83 -24.56 -72.06
CA LYS A 709 9.80 -24.07 -73.44
C LYS A 709 8.37 -24.16 -73.96
N GLU A 710 7.76 -23.01 -74.22
CA GLU A 710 6.65 -22.89 -75.16
C GLU A 710 7.18 -22.08 -76.36
N ASP A 711 7.37 -22.76 -77.50
CA ASP A 711 7.92 -22.15 -78.71
C ASP A 711 6.92 -21.15 -79.32
N LYS A 712 7.08 -19.86 -78.97
CA LYS A 712 6.28 -18.77 -79.54
C LYS A 712 6.70 -18.46 -80.98
N ILE A 713 6.16 -19.28 -81.89
CA ILE A 713 6.05 -18.97 -83.32
C ILE A 713 5.51 -17.54 -83.45
N ARG A 714 6.18 -16.69 -84.23
CA ARG A 714 5.65 -15.38 -84.63
C ARG A 714 4.75 -15.56 -85.86
N PRO A 715 3.45 -15.22 -85.81
CA PRO A 715 2.67 -15.00 -87.02
C PRO A 715 3.30 -13.86 -87.83
N GLN A 716 3.40 -14.02 -89.14
CA GLN A 716 3.65 -12.90 -90.05
C GLN A 716 2.29 -12.25 -90.36
N ILE A 717 2.22 -10.92 -90.34
CA ILE A 717 0.97 -10.19 -90.60
C ILE A 717 0.65 -10.26 -92.10
N GLY A 718 -0.14 -11.26 -92.49
CA GLY A 718 -0.72 -11.40 -93.83
C GLY A 718 -2.09 -10.74 -93.88
N ASN A 719 -2.24 -9.67 -94.67
CA ASN A 719 -3.52 -8.97 -94.86
C ASN A 719 -4.50 -9.79 -95.71
N THR A 720 -5.08 -10.84 -95.14
CA THR A 720 -6.22 -11.58 -95.71
C THR A 720 -7.10 -12.13 -94.58
N TYR A 721 -7.97 -11.28 -94.04
CA TYR A 721 -9.00 -11.73 -93.10
C TYR A 721 -9.92 -12.75 -93.75
N LEU A 722 -10.30 -13.81 -93.02
CA LEU A 722 -11.28 -14.79 -93.51
C LEU A 722 -12.64 -14.11 -93.75
N PRO A 723 -13.36 -14.41 -94.85
CA PRO A 723 -14.63 -13.76 -95.16
C PRO A 723 -15.68 -13.85 -94.03
N GLU A 724 -15.66 -14.94 -93.26
CA GLU A 724 -16.54 -15.17 -92.10
C GLU A 724 -16.35 -14.16 -90.95
N TYR A 725 -15.19 -13.51 -90.83
CA TYR A 725 -14.92 -12.47 -89.82
C TYR A 725 -14.93 -11.04 -90.41
N SER A 726 -15.43 -10.86 -91.64
CA SER A 726 -15.50 -9.55 -92.30
C SER A 726 -16.48 -8.55 -91.66
N THR A 727 -17.45 -9.03 -90.87
CA THR A 727 -18.51 -8.21 -90.27
C THR A 727 -18.42 -8.23 -88.75
N ILE A 728 -18.28 -7.04 -88.16
CA ILE A 728 -18.10 -6.80 -86.73
C ILE A 728 -19.31 -6.05 -86.19
N LEU A 729 -19.84 -6.52 -85.05
CA LEU A 729 -20.74 -5.72 -84.21
C LEU A 729 -19.91 -4.90 -83.21
N LEU A 730 -19.97 -3.58 -83.31
CA LEU A 730 -19.28 -2.64 -82.42
C LEU A 730 -20.27 -2.03 -81.43
N VAL A 731 -20.06 -2.28 -80.14
CA VAL A 731 -20.91 -1.82 -79.03
C VAL A 731 -20.10 -0.94 -78.07
N GLU A 732 -20.39 0.35 -78.07
CA GLU A 732 -19.71 1.38 -77.27
C GLU A 732 -20.75 2.46 -76.99
N ASP A 733 -20.92 2.91 -75.75
CA ASP A 733 -21.92 3.93 -75.41
C ASP A 733 -21.48 5.33 -75.89
N ASN A 734 -20.21 5.66 -75.66
CA ASN A 734 -19.60 6.92 -76.07
C ASN A 734 -19.55 7.06 -77.61
N ALA A 735 -20.30 8.03 -78.13
CA ALA A 735 -20.42 8.28 -79.57
C ALA A 735 -19.09 8.67 -80.24
N GLU A 736 -18.20 9.40 -79.57
CA GLU A 736 -16.91 9.83 -80.13
C GLU A 736 -15.96 8.64 -80.27
N VAL A 737 -15.87 7.81 -79.22
CA VAL A 737 -15.05 6.58 -79.23
C VAL A 737 -15.60 5.59 -80.25
N ARG A 738 -16.93 5.44 -80.35
CA ARG A 738 -17.60 4.56 -81.32
C ARG A 738 -17.26 4.96 -82.76
N GLU A 739 -17.29 6.25 -83.09
CA GLU A 739 -16.95 6.75 -84.44
C GLU A 739 -15.46 6.56 -84.77
N VAL A 740 -14.56 6.74 -83.79
CA VAL A 740 -13.12 6.47 -83.96
C VAL A 740 -12.85 4.98 -84.23
N LEU A 741 -13.44 4.08 -83.44
CA LEU A 741 -13.27 2.63 -83.60
C LEU A 741 -13.82 2.14 -84.94
N LYS A 742 -15.05 2.53 -85.29
CA LYS A 742 -15.68 2.34 -86.60
C LYS A 742 -14.79 2.83 -87.74
N THR A 743 -14.17 4.01 -87.61
CA THR A 743 -13.26 4.57 -88.61
C THR A 743 -11.99 3.72 -88.78
N ILE A 744 -11.41 3.24 -87.68
CA ILE A 744 -10.25 2.33 -87.71
C ILE A 744 -10.62 1.00 -88.40
N LEU A 745 -11.74 0.39 -88.02
CA LEU A 745 -12.18 -0.90 -88.55
C LEU A 745 -12.55 -0.82 -90.04
N ARG A 746 -13.35 0.17 -90.46
CA ARG A 746 -13.72 0.36 -91.88
C ARG A 746 -12.52 0.66 -92.77
N ARG A 747 -11.50 1.39 -92.28
CA ARG A 747 -10.23 1.61 -93.01
C ARG A 747 -9.38 0.34 -93.17
N ASN A 748 -9.69 -0.72 -92.43
CA ASN A 748 -9.04 -2.03 -92.52
C ASN A 748 -9.95 -3.09 -93.15
N ASN A 749 -10.93 -2.65 -93.95
CA ASN A 749 -11.86 -3.48 -94.74
C ASN A 749 -12.85 -4.33 -93.91
N PHE A 750 -13.10 -3.99 -92.64
CA PHE A 750 -14.20 -4.57 -91.87
C PHE A 750 -15.52 -3.83 -92.13
N ASN A 751 -16.59 -4.58 -92.37
CA ASN A 751 -17.96 -4.09 -92.23
C ASN A 751 -18.25 -3.90 -90.73
N VAL A 752 -18.81 -2.76 -90.36
CA VAL A 752 -19.11 -2.43 -88.95
C VAL A 752 -20.59 -2.13 -88.81
N ILE A 753 -21.28 -3.00 -88.07
CA ILE A 753 -22.63 -2.79 -87.53
C ILE A 753 -22.45 -2.14 -86.16
N GLU A 754 -23.23 -1.10 -85.87
CA GLU A 754 -23.03 -0.23 -84.72
C GLU A 754 -24.18 -0.39 -83.71
N ALA A 755 -23.85 -0.37 -82.42
CA ALA A 755 -24.81 -0.26 -81.32
C ALA A 755 -24.24 0.64 -80.19
N SER A 756 -25.14 1.29 -79.46
CA SER A 756 -24.82 2.23 -78.38
C SER A 756 -25.15 1.72 -76.97
N ASN A 757 -25.80 0.57 -76.86
CA ASN A 757 -26.31 -0.01 -75.61
C ASN A 757 -26.60 -1.52 -75.80
N PHE A 758 -26.92 -2.24 -74.72
CA PHE A 758 -27.18 -3.68 -74.74
C PHE A 758 -28.39 -4.04 -75.63
N ASP A 759 -29.52 -3.35 -75.45
CA ASP A 759 -30.77 -3.74 -76.13
C ASP A 759 -30.68 -3.48 -77.65
N GLU A 760 -30.04 -2.39 -78.06
CA GLU A 760 -29.69 -2.14 -79.48
C GLU A 760 -28.74 -3.21 -80.01
N ALA A 761 -27.70 -3.59 -79.25
CA ALA A 761 -26.78 -4.65 -79.67
C ALA A 761 -27.47 -6.01 -79.85
N VAL A 762 -28.45 -6.34 -78.99
CA VAL A 762 -29.28 -7.54 -79.13
C VAL A 762 -30.16 -7.48 -80.39
N VAL A 763 -30.79 -6.33 -80.69
CA VAL A 763 -31.58 -6.15 -81.91
C VAL A 763 -30.70 -6.26 -83.16
N GLN A 764 -29.54 -5.59 -83.18
CA GLN A 764 -28.60 -5.66 -84.29
C GLN A 764 -28.02 -7.07 -84.48
N TYR A 765 -27.73 -7.80 -83.39
CA TYR A 765 -27.28 -9.18 -83.48
C TYR A 765 -28.37 -10.11 -84.03
N ASN A 766 -29.60 -10.05 -83.50
CA ASN A 766 -30.70 -10.91 -83.95
C ASN A 766 -31.05 -10.69 -85.42
N ASN A 767 -30.96 -9.44 -85.93
CA ASN A 767 -31.24 -9.11 -87.33
C ASN A 767 -30.12 -9.54 -88.30
N ASN A 768 -28.92 -9.85 -87.82
CA ASN A 768 -27.73 -10.12 -88.64
C ASN A 768 -26.91 -11.33 -88.13
N SER A 769 -27.56 -12.27 -87.44
CA SER A 769 -26.90 -13.32 -86.65
C SER A 769 -26.04 -14.29 -87.47
N ASP A 770 -26.39 -14.51 -88.74
CA ASP A 770 -25.58 -15.32 -89.68
C ASP A 770 -24.22 -14.65 -90.02
N LEU A 771 -24.19 -13.32 -90.00
CA LEU A 771 -23.07 -12.49 -90.47
C LEU A 771 -22.10 -12.08 -89.36
N ILE A 772 -22.57 -11.90 -88.12
CA ILE A 772 -21.75 -11.38 -87.01
C ILE A 772 -21.01 -12.54 -86.33
N ARG A 773 -19.73 -12.73 -86.71
CA ARG A 773 -18.82 -13.70 -86.05
C ARG A 773 -17.85 -13.07 -85.06
N LEU A 774 -17.79 -11.73 -85.02
CA LEU A 774 -16.96 -10.96 -84.09
C LEU A 774 -17.78 -9.81 -83.48
N VAL A 775 -17.80 -9.74 -82.15
CA VAL A 775 -18.35 -8.64 -81.38
C VAL A 775 -17.21 -7.92 -80.66
N ILE A 776 -17.18 -6.59 -80.78
CA ILE A 776 -16.28 -5.69 -80.04
C ILE A 776 -17.16 -4.85 -79.11
N CYS A 777 -16.95 -4.92 -77.80
CA CYS A 777 -17.90 -4.39 -76.82
C CYS A 777 -17.19 -3.77 -75.60
N ASP A 778 -17.61 -2.59 -75.13
CA ASP A 778 -17.15 -2.13 -73.81
C ASP A 778 -17.73 -3.02 -72.69
N ILE A 779 -16.90 -3.35 -71.69
CA ILE A 779 -17.32 -4.13 -70.53
C ILE A 779 -18.36 -3.38 -69.69
N VAL A 780 -18.29 -2.05 -69.63
CA VAL A 780 -19.08 -1.20 -68.71
C VAL A 780 -19.93 -0.20 -69.50
N MET A 781 -21.13 -0.63 -69.89
CA MET A 781 -22.14 0.24 -70.50
C MET A 781 -23.14 0.73 -69.42
N PRO A 782 -23.96 1.78 -69.69
CA PRO A 782 -24.85 2.37 -68.68
C PRO A 782 -26.03 1.50 -68.23
N ASP A 783 -26.38 0.48 -69.01
CA ASP A 783 -27.60 -0.34 -68.88
C ASP A 783 -27.31 -1.78 -68.40
N ARG A 784 -26.37 -2.48 -69.04
CA ARG A 784 -25.88 -3.83 -68.68
C ARG A 784 -24.41 -3.99 -69.06
N SER A 785 -23.72 -4.95 -68.47
CA SER A 785 -22.32 -5.22 -68.81
C SER A 785 -22.18 -5.89 -70.20
N GLY A 786 -21.05 -5.65 -70.86
CA GLY A 786 -20.71 -6.36 -72.10
C GLY A 786 -20.59 -7.88 -71.90
N VAL A 787 -20.26 -8.33 -70.68
CA VAL A 787 -20.20 -9.76 -70.34
C VAL A 787 -21.60 -10.38 -70.32
N GLU A 788 -22.62 -9.66 -69.82
CA GLU A 788 -24.01 -10.10 -69.95
C GLU A 788 -24.48 -10.16 -71.41
N LEU A 789 -23.99 -9.24 -72.28
CA LEU A 789 -24.30 -9.27 -73.70
C LEU A 789 -23.70 -10.51 -74.38
N ARG A 790 -22.44 -10.84 -74.06
CA ARG A 790 -21.79 -12.10 -74.47
C ARG A 790 -22.59 -13.31 -74.01
N ASP A 791 -23.00 -13.34 -72.76
CA ASP A 791 -23.72 -14.48 -72.19
C ASP A 791 -25.15 -14.59 -72.74
N PHE A 792 -25.81 -13.48 -73.07
CA PHE A 792 -27.08 -13.46 -73.78
C PHE A 792 -26.94 -13.99 -75.21
N ILE A 793 -25.95 -13.53 -75.96
CA ILE A 793 -25.71 -13.97 -77.34
C ILE A 793 -25.34 -15.45 -77.37
N ARG A 794 -24.36 -15.89 -76.56
CA ARG A 794 -23.91 -17.30 -76.48
C ARG A 794 -24.99 -18.29 -76.06
N ARG A 795 -26.03 -17.85 -75.33
CA ARG A 795 -27.17 -18.71 -74.94
C ARG A 795 -28.17 -18.95 -76.08
N ASN A 796 -28.23 -18.05 -77.06
CA ASN A 796 -29.20 -18.10 -78.14
C ASN A 796 -28.59 -18.58 -79.48
N TYR A 797 -27.32 -18.24 -79.75
CA TYR A 797 -26.59 -18.65 -80.96
C TYR A 797 -25.11 -18.90 -80.65
N THR A 798 -24.47 -19.83 -81.37
CA THR A 798 -23.11 -20.33 -81.08
C THR A 798 -22.02 -19.78 -82.00
N ASP A 799 -20.81 -19.67 -81.43
CA ASP A 799 -19.52 -19.39 -82.10
C ASP A 799 -19.27 -17.97 -82.64
N ALA A 800 -19.92 -16.95 -82.03
CA ALA A 800 -19.46 -15.57 -82.12
C ALA A 800 -18.32 -15.30 -81.11
N LYS A 801 -17.20 -14.75 -81.59
CA LYS A 801 -16.04 -14.37 -80.75
C LYS A 801 -16.22 -12.95 -80.19
N PHE A 802 -15.70 -12.70 -79.00
CA PHE A 802 -15.83 -11.43 -78.29
C PHE A 802 -14.47 -10.86 -77.93
N LEU A 803 -14.19 -9.62 -78.38
CA LEU A 803 -13.10 -8.79 -77.89
C LEU A 803 -13.69 -7.69 -77.01
N PHE A 804 -13.32 -7.69 -75.75
CA PHE A 804 -13.78 -6.67 -74.81
C PHE A 804 -12.86 -5.46 -74.82
N ILE A 805 -13.45 -4.29 -74.61
CA ILE A 805 -12.71 -3.04 -74.44
C ILE A 805 -13.05 -2.45 -73.07
N THR A 806 -12.08 -1.84 -72.37
CA THR A 806 -12.39 -1.15 -71.11
C THR A 806 -11.35 -0.10 -70.73
N GLY A 807 -11.77 0.94 -70.00
CA GLY A 807 -10.88 1.87 -69.30
C GLY A 807 -10.67 1.57 -67.81
N TYR A 808 -11.23 0.46 -67.29
CA TYR A 808 -11.20 0.12 -65.88
C TYR A 808 -10.32 -1.10 -65.59
N SER A 809 -9.70 -1.14 -64.40
CA SER A 809 -8.92 -2.30 -63.94
C SER A 809 -9.81 -3.46 -63.46
N GLU A 810 -9.27 -4.68 -63.44
CA GLU A 810 -10.02 -5.88 -63.05
C GLU A 810 -10.73 -5.76 -61.69
N ASP A 811 -10.10 -5.16 -60.68
CA ASP A 811 -10.72 -4.98 -59.36
C ASP A 811 -11.98 -4.10 -59.42
N ILE A 812 -11.98 -3.08 -60.30
CA ILE A 812 -13.14 -2.20 -60.51
C ILE A 812 -14.25 -2.97 -61.25
N LEU A 813 -13.88 -3.85 -62.17
CA LEU A 813 -14.84 -4.72 -62.87
C LEU A 813 -15.45 -5.78 -61.93
N ARG A 814 -14.62 -6.45 -61.12
CA ARG A 814 -15.04 -7.42 -60.09
C ARG A 814 -15.92 -6.79 -59.01
N SER A 815 -15.60 -5.58 -58.54
CA SER A 815 -16.44 -4.83 -57.59
C SER A 815 -17.74 -4.30 -58.19
N LYS A 816 -17.83 -4.17 -59.53
CA LYS A 816 -19.08 -4.00 -60.29
C LYS A 816 -19.78 -5.34 -60.59
N GLY A 817 -19.31 -6.47 -60.05
CA GLY A 817 -19.90 -7.80 -60.23
C GLY A 817 -19.56 -8.51 -61.55
N VAL A 818 -18.69 -7.94 -62.37
CA VAL A 818 -18.37 -8.47 -63.70
C VAL A 818 -17.26 -9.52 -63.62
N ASN A 819 -17.55 -10.76 -64.04
CA ASN A 819 -16.55 -11.82 -64.16
C ASN A 819 -15.93 -11.83 -65.57
N ILE A 820 -14.61 -11.75 -65.63
CA ILE A 820 -13.83 -11.57 -66.87
C ILE A 820 -12.76 -12.65 -67.09
N ALA A 821 -12.77 -13.74 -66.32
CA ALA A 821 -11.74 -14.78 -66.37
C ALA A 821 -11.56 -15.45 -67.75
N ASP A 822 -12.64 -15.51 -68.55
CA ASP A 822 -12.70 -16.12 -69.88
C ASP A 822 -12.96 -15.07 -70.99
N CYS A 823 -12.27 -13.93 -70.91
CA CYS A 823 -12.42 -12.78 -71.82
C CYS A 823 -11.06 -12.35 -72.39
N GLU A 824 -10.97 -12.17 -73.71
CA GLU A 824 -9.87 -11.38 -74.31
C GLU A 824 -10.23 -9.89 -74.19
N ILE A 825 -9.31 -9.08 -73.64
CA ILE A 825 -9.56 -7.68 -73.24
C ILE A 825 -8.50 -6.75 -73.81
N LEU A 826 -8.93 -5.62 -74.34
CA LEU A 826 -8.11 -4.51 -74.81
C LEU A 826 -8.33 -3.26 -73.94
N TYR A 827 -7.29 -2.82 -73.24
CA TYR A 827 -7.38 -1.69 -72.31
C TYR A 827 -7.20 -0.34 -73.02
N LYS A 828 -8.18 0.57 -72.86
CA LYS A 828 -8.12 1.98 -73.27
C LYS A 828 -7.04 2.71 -72.45
N PRO A 829 -6.17 3.56 -73.05
CA PRO A 829 -6.08 3.90 -74.47
C PRO A 829 -5.18 2.95 -75.28
N PHE A 830 -5.54 2.73 -76.54
CA PHE A 830 -4.77 1.97 -77.52
C PHE A 830 -4.77 2.68 -78.88
N ASP A 831 -3.83 2.30 -79.71
CA ASP A 831 -3.68 2.73 -81.09
C ASP A 831 -4.35 1.76 -82.07
N SER A 832 -4.40 2.14 -83.35
CA SER A 832 -5.00 1.33 -84.41
C SER A 832 -4.27 0.00 -84.67
N GLU A 833 -2.98 -0.12 -84.34
CA GLU A 833 -2.22 -1.35 -84.54
C GLU A 833 -2.61 -2.40 -83.49
N LYS A 834 -2.67 -2.02 -82.21
CA LYS A 834 -3.04 -2.90 -81.10
C LYS A 834 -4.42 -3.53 -81.25
N ILE A 835 -5.44 -2.76 -81.67
CA ILE A 835 -6.79 -3.34 -81.87
C ILE A 835 -6.81 -4.36 -83.02
N LEU A 836 -6.08 -4.11 -84.11
CA LEU A 836 -5.95 -5.07 -85.21
C LEU A 836 -5.15 -6.32 -84.79
N MET A 837 -4.12 -6.17 -83.96
CA MET A 837 -3.40 -7.32 -83.38
C MET A 837 -4.30 -8.17 -82.47
N ALA A 838 -5.11 -7.54 -81.62
CA ALA A 838 -6.07 -8.25 -80.77
C ALA A 838 -7.13 -9.00 -81.60
N ILE A 839 -7.69 -8.37 -82.63
CA ILE A 839 -8.63 -9.00 -83.57
C ILE A 839 -7.99 -10.19 -84.29
N ASN A 840 -6.77 -10.03 -84.82
CA ASN A 840 -6.07 -11.13 -85.50
C ASN A 840 -5.81 -12.31 -84.56
N ARG A 841 -5.31 -12.06 -83.34
CA ARG A 841 -5.08 -13.10 -82.32
C ARG A 841 -6.36 -13.86 -82.00
N LEU A 842 -7.44 -13.13 -81.71
CA LEU A 842 -8.76 -13.68 -81.41
C LEU A 842 -9.28 -14.55 -82.58
N ILE A 843 -9.02 -14.18 -83.83
CA ILE A 843 -9.38 -14.98 -85.01
C ILE A 843 -8.51 -16.25 -85.09
N GLU A 844 -7.18 -16.11 -85.02
CA GLU A 844 -6.20 -17.20 -85.26
C GLU A 844 -6.32 -18.41 -84.33
N GLU A 845 -6.86 -18.25 -83.11
CA GLU A 845 -7.09 -19.36 -82.17
C GLU A 845 -7.94 -20.52 -82.74
N ARG A 846 -8.65 -20.30 -83.86
CA ARG A 846 -9.40 -21.35 -84.58
C ARG A 846 -8.52 -22.33 -85.38
N LYS A 847 -7.18 -22.14 -85.44
CA LYS A 847 -6.25 -23.00 -86.21
C LYS A 847 -5.92 -24.36 -85.58
N ASN A 848 -6.38 -24.66 -84.37
CA ASN A 848 -6.09 -25.95 -83.69
C ASN A 848 -7.32 -26.84 -83.41
N PRO A 849 -8.13 -27.24 -84.42
CA PRO A 849 -9.07 -28.35 -84.29
C PRO A 849 -8.42 -29.68 -84.73
N LEU A 850 -8.19 -30.57 -83.78
CA LEU A 850 -8.08 -32.04 -83.92
C LEU A 850 -7.77 -32.61 -85.32
N GLU A 851 -6.49 -32.90 -85.58
CA GLU A 851 -6.14 -34.19 -86.21
C GLU A 851 -5.72 -35.18 -85.11
N ILE A 852 -5.93 -36.47 -85.37
CA ILE A 852 -5.72 -37.61 -84.44
C ILE A 852 -4.53 -38.45 -84.94
#